data_AF-A0A6A4X7V9-F1
#
_entry.id   AF-A0A6A4X7V9-F1
#
_cell.length_a   1.000
_cell.length_b   1.000
_cell.length_c   1.000
_cell.angle_alpha   90.00
_cell.angle_beta   90.00
_cell.angle_gamma   90.00
#
_symmetry.space_group_name_H-M   'P 1'
#
loop_
_entity.id
_entity.type
_entity.pdbx_description
1 polymer ?
#
loop_
_entity_poly.entity_id
_entity_poly.type
_entity_poly.pdbx_seq_one_letter_code
_entity_poly.pdbx_strand_id
1 'polypeptide(L)'
;MSEVSEQSEREQQNRLDLIHPQIHVELEQLNCATDSINKLELELDALQRTQDAAVLYERATSHHQAAKELVALAEEGLTSQGHAFDQSWQEMLNHSTEKVNRAEYDRTESAKNHELCSREYQRIDGRVKQLQKELKREIARSRPYFEMKAHFNQLMEMQKRQVSELESEVQASKLTYSQTLRRLEEISNQIHQARGTEEAAAALRAATGGAGGARSPPALENGAIGRLGPAGRSGMSTSSTLPSLLGEDPLGLDDEFYPPPYRVSGSRSHLQLYRNGDSGREQRLSVPRDDDRSDTESLASVSTVSSVDPLSDQQIGYIALDDELQEVAAGATCVVNHNFSLSPLDGPGHDNIDQAVARLSAARPAEAPQVPVPSVAMGDTAEERRLSEDRSRTANWKRWGPYLSERQWGTVREDYSADGNCWDYFSHDQARSRAYRWGEDGLLGIADRQCRLCFSVALWNGKDPILKERLFGVTGPEGNHGEDCKECYYYLDSTPTHSYMKALYKYPQNEYPYQRLVQANQERGIHQPELELEDTGVFDESRYWDVTAEYAKSSPNNVLIQITVANRGPEDSTIHVIPTLWFRNTWSWGCTHEGCTMKPRLASDGPSRVRCTHETLHPYCWEVGEHDGKAPELLFTENETNHSRLFGGQNRTPFVKDSINEYVVHGKKECVNPKEKGTKVGAHYVLHVPAGQTVTLQSRLYQEDEAVTPALGEDFKTSFNQRKSEADAFYAAAIPARLSAEETNVARQGLASLLWTKQFYHYVVKDWMEGDPDQPKPPQQRLQGRNSDWMHLFNRDIISMPDNTASWDLAFHMIPFALVDIDFAKDQLMLFLREWYMHPNGQIPGM
;
A
#
# COMPACT_ATOMS: atom_id res chain seq x y z
N MET A 1 5.63 20.12 55.12
CA MET A 1 6.13 19.10 54.17
C MET A 1 5.36 19.15 52.86
N SER A 2 4.03 19.03 52.87
CA SER A 2 3.19 19.24 51.67
C SER A 2 3.48 20.55 50.95
N GLU A 3 3.46 21.69 51.66
CA GLU A 3 3.71 23.03 51.10
C GLU A 3 5.04 23.15 50.33
N VAL A 4 6.06 22.37 50.71
CA VAL A 4 7.38 22.35 50.04
C VAL A 4 7.36 21.50 48.77
N SER A 5 6.52 20.44 48.74
CA SER A 5 6.25 19.67 47.51
C SER A 5 5.49 20.52 46.50
N GLU A 6 4.39 21.16 46.95
CA GLU A 6 3.56 22.03 46.09
C GLU A 6 4.34 23.24 45.53
N GLN A 7 5.29 23.80 46.30
CA GLN A 7 6.22 24.81 45.75
C GLN A 7 7.19 24.21 44.74
N SER A 8 7.80 23.06 45.00
CA SER A 8 8.72 22.39 44.06
C SER A 8 8.02 22.01 42.75
N GLU A 9 6.81 21.47 42.83
CA GLU A 9 5.99 21.08 41.68
C GLU A 9 5.54 22.31 40.88
N ARG A 10 5.16 23.42 41.54
CA ARG A 10 4.84 24.68 40.85
C ARG A 10 6.07 25.34 40.23
N GLU A 11 7.25 25.28 40.84
CA GLU A 11 8.48 25.79 40.22
C GLU A 11 8.91 24.91 39.03
N GLN A 12 8.65 23.61 39.07
CA GLN A 12 8.96 22.68 37.98
C GLN A 12 7.95 22.80 36.83
N GLN A 13 6.65 22.99 37.13
CA GLN A 13 5.63 23.29 36.12
C GLN A 13 5.88 24.65 35.45
N ASN A 14 6.13 25.73 36.21
CA ASN A 14 6.49 27.04 35.63
C ASN A 14 7.77 26.96 34.75
N ARG A 15 8.69 26.04 35.04
CA ARG A 15 9.85 25.77 34.16
C ARG A 15 9.45 25.08 32.86
N LEU A 16 8.56 24.08 32.90
CA LEU A 16 8.04 23.41 31.70
C LEU A 16 7.21 24.38 30.83
N ASP A 17 6.36 25.20 31.47
CA ASP A 17 5.55 26.23 30.80
C ASP A 17 6.40 27.36 30.19
N LEU A 18 7.63 27.59 30.70
CA LEU A 18 8.64 28.46 30.09
C LEU A 18 9.44 27.79 28.98
N ILE A 19 9.57 26.46 29.00
CA ILE A 19 10.31 25.67 28.00
C ILE A 19 9.47 25.44 26.75
N HIS A 20 8.16 25.18 26.86
CA HIS A 20 7.30 24.89 25.70
C HIS A 20 7.28 26.02 24.64
N PRO A 21 7.15 27.32 25.01
CA PRO A 21 7.27 28.42 24.05
C PRO A 21 8.70 28.58 23.52
N GLN A 22 9.73 28.30 24.33
CA GLN A 22 11.12 28.33 23.88
C GLN A 22 11.42 27.23 22.86
N ILE A 23 10.89 26.01 23.03
CA ILE A 23 11.02 24.95 22.03
C ILE A 23 10.33 25.35 20.72
N HIS A 24 9.14 25.96 20.76
CA HIS A 24 8.49 26.46 19.53
C HIS A 24 9.33 27.54 18.84
N VAL A 25 9.85 28.52 19.59
CA VAL A 25 10.69 29.61 19.07
C VAL A 25 12.05 29.11 18.56
N GLU A 26 12.64 28.09 19.17
CA GLU A 26 13.87 27.44 18.69
C GLU A 26 13.59 26.55 17.46
N LEU A 27 12.42 25.91 17.35
CA LEU A 27 12.00 25.16 16.16
C LEU A 27 11.65 26.07 14.98
N GLU A 28 10.98 27.21 15.21
CA GLU A 28 10.78 28.24 14.18
C GLU A 28 12.12 28.83 13.73
N GLN A 29 13.07 29.05 14.65
CA GLN A 29 14.44 29.42 14.29
C GLN A 29 15.17 28.30 13.53
N LEU A 30 14.95 27.02 13.87
CA LEU A 30 15.55 25.88 13.15
C LEU A 30 14.98 25.74 11.73
N ASN A 31 13.68 25.98 11.55
CA ASN A 31 13.01 25.98 10.25
C ASN A 31 13.43 27.20 9.42
N CYS A 32 13.46 28.40 10.00
CA CYS A 32 14.02 29.60 9.35
C CYS A 32 15.51 29.44 9.00
N ALA A 33 16.29 28.73 9.83
CA ALA A 33 17.67 28.38 9.55
C ALA A 33 17.76 27.33 8.42
N THR A 34 16.85 26.36 8.37
CA THR A 34 16.78 25.35 7.31
C THR A 34 16.42 26.00 5.97
N ASP A 35 15.42 26.88 5.91
CA ASP A 35 15.12 27.70 4.73
C ASP A 35 16.25 28.66 4.35
N SER A 36 17.06 29.07 5.32
CA SER A 36 18.28 29.85 5.07
C SER A 36 19.42 28.97 4.57
N ILE A 37 19.48 27.68 4.92
CA ILE A 37 20.46 26.68 4.46
C ILE A 37 20.10 26.13 3.08
N ASN A 38 18.82 25.98 2.76
CA ASN A 38 18.35 25.75 1.39
C ASN A 38 18.73 26.95 0.47
N LYS A 39 18.83 28.16 1.05
CA LYS A 39 19.43 29.36 0.42
C LYS A 39 20.97 29.41 0.44
N LEU A 40 21.65 28.44 1.06
CA LEU A 40 23.10 28.21 0.95
C LEU A 40 23.42 27.12 -0.09
N GLU A 41 22.55 26.14 -0.33
CA GLU A 41 22.70 25.23 -1.49
C GLU A 41 22.64 26.05 -2.81
N LEU A 42 21.83 27.11 -2.83
CA LEU A 42 21.85 28.17 -3.85
C LEU A 42 23.20 28.92 -4.01
N GLU A 43 24.11 28.91 -3.04
CA GLU A 43 25.45 29.48 -3.18
C GLU A 43 26.35 28.58 -4.04
N LEU A 44 26.32 27.26 -3.81
CA LEU A 44 27.04 26.28 -4.64
C LEU A 44 26.52 26.31 -6.08
N ASP A 45 25.20 26.40 -6.23
CA ASP A 45 24.54 26.48 -7.54
C ASP A 45 24.86 27.79 -8.27
N ALA A 46 24.86 28.94 -7.57
CA ALA A 46 25.25 30.23 -8.14
C ALA A 46 26.75 30.30 -8.49
N LEU A 47 27.62 29.67 -7.69
CA LEU A 47 29.05 29.55 -7.96
C LEU A 47 29.30 28.73 -9.23
N GLN A 48 28.67 27.55 -9.33
CA GLN A 48 28.78 26.66 -10.49
C GLN A 48 28.29 27.37 -11.77
N ARG A 49 27.09 27.96 -11.74
CA ARG A 49 26.54 28.75 -12.87
C ARG A 49 27.45 29.93 -13.27
N THR A 50 28.10 30.59 -12.31
CA THR A 50 29.07 31.67 -12.58
C THR A 50 30.34 31.13 -13.24
N GLN A 51 30.86 29.99 -12.77
CA GLN A 51 32.04 29.35 -13.36
C GLN A 51 31.77 28.85 -14.79
N ASP A 52 30.61 28.25 -15.04
CA ASP A 52 30.23 27.80 -16.38
C ASP A 52 30.02 28.99 -17.34
N ALA A 53 29.39 30.08 -16.88
CA ALA A 53 29.26 31.31 -17.64
C ALA A 53 30.62 31.97 -17.95
N ALA A 54 31.58 31.92 -17.02
CA ALA A 54 32.95 32.39 -17.25
C ALA A 54 33.65 31.56 -18.34
N VAL A 55 33.57 30.23 -18.27
CA VAL A 55 34.15 29.31 -19.28
C VAL A 55 33.52 29.52 -20.66
N LEU A 56 32.22 29.81 -20.74
CA LEU A 56 31.55 30.17 -22.00
C LEU A 56 32.04 31.51 -22.56
N TYR A 57 32.21 32.54 -21.71
CA TYR A 57 32.76 33.84 -22.14
C TYR A 57 34.24 33.76 -22.59
N GLU A 58 35.06 32.94 -21.93
CA GLU A 58 36.44 32.68 -22.36
C GLU A 58 36.47 31.98 -23.73
N ARG A 59 35.65 30.95 -23.93
CA ARG A 59 35.52 30.26 -25.24
C ARG A 59 35.05 31.21 -26.34
N ALA A 60 34.02 32.01 -26.09
CA ALA A 60 33.52 33.00 -27.06
C ALA A 60 34.57 34.08 -27.38
N THR A 61 35.34 34.54 -26.38
CA THR A 61 36.46 35.48 -26.59
C THR A 61 37.58 34.86 -27.42
N SER A 62 37.91 33.58 -27.19
CA SER A 62 38.89 32.83 -27.98
C SER A 62 38.44 32.62 -29.44
N HIS A 63 37.19 32.21 -29.66
CA HIS A 63 36.60 32.07 -31.00
C HIS A 63 36.60 33.40 -31.77
N HIS A 64 36.29 34.51 -31.09
CA HIS A 64 36.31 35.84 -31.69
C HIS A 64 37.72 36.31 -32.05
N GLN A 65 38.71 36.03 -31.21
CA GLN A 65 40.11 36.31 -31.51
C GLN A 65 40.58 35.52 -32.74
N ALA A 66 40.28 34.21 -32.81
CA ALA A 66 40.59 33.38 -33.97
C ALA A 66 39.87 33.86 -35.25
N ALA A 67 38.62 34.32 -35.16
CA ALA A 67 37.89 34.90 -36.28
C ALA A 67 38.53 36.20 -36.79
N LYS A 68 39.03 37.06 -35.88
CA LYS A 68 39.78 38.28 -36.23
C LYS A 68 41.13 37.96 -36.89
N GLU A 69 41.85 36.95 -36.40
CA GLU A 69 43.11 36.49 -37.00
C GLU A 69 42.90 35.95 -38.43
N LEU A 70 41.81 35.23 -38.68
CA LEU A 70 41.45 34.78 -40.04
C LEU A 70 41.15 35.94 -41.00
N VAL A 71 40.52 37.03 -40.54
CA VAL A 71 40.32 38.24 -41.35
C VAL A 71 41.65 38.95 -41.62
N ALA A 72 42.50 39.13 -40.60
CA ALA A 72 43.81 39.76 -40.76
C ALA A 72 44.72 39.01 -41.76
N LEU A 73 44.70 37.67 -41.73
CA LEU A 73 45.42 36.82 -42.69
C LEU A 73 44.86 36.94 -44.12
N ALA A 74 43.55 37.15 -44.29
CA ALA A 74 42.95 37.41 -45.59
C ALA A 74 43.33 38.81 -46.15
N GLU A 75 43.38 39.83 -45.28
CA GLU A 75 43.83 41.19 -45.63
C GLU A 75 45.33 41.23 -45.99
N GLU A 76 46.18 40.49 -45.25
CA GLU A 76 47.61 40.35 -45.57
C GLU A 76 47.81 39.56 -46.88
N GLY A 77 47.03 38.52 -47.13
CA GLY A 77 47.02 37.80 -48.40
C GLY A 77 46.71 38.70 -49.60
N LEU A 78 45.65 39.51 -49.50
CA LEU A 78 45.23 40.49 -50.51
C LEU A 78 46.29 41.59 -50.74
N THR A 79 47.09 41.92 -49.73
CA THR A 79 48.11 42.98 -49.80
C THR A 79 49.46 42.46 -50.31
N SER A 80 49.82 41.22 -49.96
CA SER A 80 51.11 40.59 -50.31
C SER A 80 51.11 39.94 -51.69
N GLN A 81 49.97 39.43 -52.14
CA GLN A 81 49.76 38.90 -53.48
C GLN A 81 48.77 39.79 -54.24
N GLY A 82 49.28 40.55 -55.21
CA GLY A 82 48.49 41.52 -56.01
C GLY A 82 47.51 40.87 -56.99
N HIS A 83 46.63 40.00 -56.49
CA HIS A 83 45.57 39.35 -57.25
C HIS A 83 44.41 40.31 -57.54
N ALA A 84 43.72 40.08 -58.66
CA ALA A 84 42.46 40.76 -58.93
C ALA A 84 41.39 40.28 -57.94
N PHE A 85 40.57 41.21 -57.44
CA PHE A 85 39.48 40.93 -56.51
C PHE A 85 38.40 40.07 -57.21
N ASP A 86 38.44 38.75 -57.00
CA ASP A 86 37.52 37.80 -57.63
C ASP A 86 36.32 37.44 -56.74
N GLN A 87 35.33 36.79 -57.37
CA GLN A 87 34.07 36.38 -56.76
C GLN A 87 34.27 35.51 -55.51
N SER A 88 35.24 34.59 -55.52
CA SER A 88 35.49 33.66 -54.41
C SER A 88 36.19 34.35 -53.24
N TRP A 89 37.06 35.34 -53.51
CA TRP A 89 37.63 36.20 -52.47
C TRP A 89 36.57 37.12 -51.85
N GLN A 90 35.65 37.66 -52.64
CA GLN A 90 34.54 38.45 -52.13
C GLN A 90 33.60 37.62 -51.24
N GLU A 91 33.29 36.38 -51.62
CA GLU A 91 32.52 35.43 -50.82
C GLU A 91 33.26 35.01 -49.54
N MET A 92 34.57 34.75 -49.61
CA MET A 92 35.41 34.46 -48.45
C MET A 92 35.42 35.64 -47.45
N LEU A 93 35.61 36.87 -47.93
CA LEU A 93 35.66 38.05 -47.06
C LEU A 93 34.30 38.31 -46.38
N ASN A 94 33.20 38.20 -47.12
CA ASN A 94 31.84 38.34 -46.59
C ASN A 94 31.57 37.33 -45.45
N HIS A 95 31.83 36.04 -45.70
CA HIS A 95 31.62 34.97 -44.72
C HIS A 95 32.57 35.06 -43.51
N SER A 96 33.80 35.56 -43.70
CA SER A 96 34.73 35.83 -42.58
C SER A 96 34.27 37.03 -41.74
N THR A 97 33.75 38.08 -42.38
CA THR A 97 33.16 39.25 -41.69
C THR A 97 31.90 38.85 -40.92
N GLU A 98 31.02 38.03 -41.52
CA GLU A 98 29.85 37.48 -40.86
C GLU A 98 30.23 36.65 -39.62
N LYS A 99 31.28 35.81 -39.72
CA LYS A 99 31.81 35.05 -38.58
C LYS A 99 32.36 35.93 -37.47
N VAL A 100 33.09 37.01 -37.78
CA VAL A 100 33.57 37.99 -36.78
C VAL A 100 32.40 38.70 -36.11
N ASN A 101 31.38 39.10 -36.87
CA ASN A 101 30.18 39.75 -36.31
C ASN A 101 29.40 38.80 -35.38
N ARG A 102 29.23 37.54 -35.78
CA ARG A 102 28.58 36.51 -34.96
C ARG A 102 29.39 36.20 -33.70
N ALA A 103 30.71 36.05 -33.80
CA ALA A 103 31.57 35.79 -32.65
C ALA A 103 31.61 36.98 -31.66
N GLU A 104 31.57 38.24 -32.13
CA GLU A 104 31.44 39.42 -31.25
C GLU A 104 30.05 39.46 -30.57
N TYR A 105 28.98 39.04 -31.27
CA TYR A 105 27.64 38.89 -30.70
C TYR A 105 27.62 37.83 -29.59
N ASP A 106 28.04 36.59 -29.90
CA ASP A 106 28.08 35.45 -28.96
C ASP A 106 28.92 35.79 -27.72
N ARG A 107 30.04 36.50 -27.92
CA ARG A 107 30.91 37.01 -26.86
C ARG A 107 30.24 38.11 -26.02
N THR A 108 29.51 39.03 -26.66
CA THR A 108 28.79 40.12 -25.97
C THR A 108 27.61 39.60 -25.15
N GLU A 109 26.92 38.55 -25.61
CA GLU A 109 25.88 37.87 -24.84
C GLU A 109 26.46 37.08 -23.67
N SER A 110 27.50 36.28 -23.92
CA SER A 110 28.21 35.53 -22.87
C SER A 110 28.79 36.44 -21.77
N ALA A 111 29.32 37.61 -22.15
CA ALA A 111 29.82 38.62 -21.21
C ALA A 111 28.74 39.12 -20.25
N LYS A 112 27.54 39.46 -20.78
CA LYS A 112 26.40 39.90 -19.97
C LYS A 112 25.90 38.80 -19.04
N ASN A 113 25.83 37.56 -19.53
CA ASN A 113 25.39 36.43 -18.70
C ASN A 113 26.36 36.19 -17.54
N HIS A 114 27.68 36.19 -17.80
CA HIS A 114 28.70 36.08 -16.77
C HIS A 114 28.65 37.26 -15.76
N GLU A 115 28.43 38.49 -16.22
CA GLU A 115 28.25 39.66 -15.33
C GLU A 115 27.02 39.50 -14.41
N LEU A 116 25.89 39.04 -14.96
CA LEU A 116 24.66 38.77 -14.21
C LEU A 116 24.88 37.67 -13.16
N CYS A 117 25.41 36.50 -13.56
CA CYS A 117 25.70 35.40 -12.63
C CYS A 117 26.68 35.83 -11.54
N SER A 118 27.78 36.51 -11.90
CA SER A 118 28.78 36.99 -10.93
C SER A 118 28.18 37.98 -9.92
N ARG A 119 27.28 38.87 -10.34
CA ARG A 119 26.59 39.79 -9.43
C ARG A 119 25.63 39.08 -8.49
N GLU A 120 24.90 38.06 -8.97
CA GLU A 120 24.01 37.26 -8.13
C GLU A 120 24.79 36.38 -7.14
N TYR A 121 25.90 35.79 -7.57
CA TYR A 121 26.83 35.08 -6.67
C TYR A 121 27.37 36.02 -5.58
N GLN A 122 27.85 37.22 -5.93
CA GLN A 122 28.30 38.23 -4.95
C GLN A 122 27.19 38.65 -3.97
N ARG A 123 25.93 38.72 -4.43
CA ARG A 123 24.76 39.01 -3.58
C ARG A 123 24.49 37.87 -2.60
N ILE A 124 24.65 36.62 -3.02
CA ILE A 124 24.45 35.43 -2.19
C ILE A 124 25.61 35.30 -1.19
N ASP A 125 26.88 35.27 -1.63
CA ASP A 125 28.09 35.23 -0.80
C ASP A 125 28.10 36.32 0.30
N GLY A 126 27.70 37.54 -0.06
CA GLY A 126 27.53 38.64 0.90
C GLY A 126 26.48 38.36 1.97
N ARG A 127 25.37 37.71 1.60
CA ARG A 127 24.31 37.29 2.54
C ARG A 127 24.73 36.07 3.37
N VAL A 128 25.49 35.12 2.81
CA VAL A 128 26.07 33.99 3.54
C VAL A 128 27.02 34.49 4.63
N LYS A 129 27.95 35.39 4.28
CA LYS A 129 28.89 36.00 5.23
C LYS A 129 28.21 36.85 6.30
N GLN A 130 27.06 37.46 5.99
CA GLN A 130 26.22 38.12 6.99
C GLN A 130 25.59 37.08 7.95
N LEU A 131 24.90 36.06 7.44
CA LEU A 131 24.24 35.04 8.26
C LEU A 131 25.24 34.24 9.11
N GLN A 132 26.42 33.92 8.57
CA GLN A 132 27.51 33.25 9.31
C GLN A 132 28.04 34.11 10.47
N LYS A 133 27.96 35.44 10.36
CA LYS A 133 28.33 36.39 11.43
C LYS A 133 27.22 36.54 12.47
N GLU A 134 25.97 36.54 12.05
CA GLU A 134 24.78 36.67 12.90
C GLU A 134 24.51 35.38 13.71
N LEU A 135 24.49 34.22 13.05
CA LEU A 135 24.13 32.91 13.62
C LEU A 135 25.32 32.08 14.12
N LYS A 136 26.49 32.71 14.34
CA LYS A 136 27.79 32.05 14.60
C LYS A 136 27.76 30.99 15.73
N ARG A 137 26.95 31.20 16.77
CA ARG A 137 26.82 30.25 17.89
C ARG A 137 26.00 29.02 17.54
N GLU A 138 24.88 29.22 16.85
CA GLU A 138 23.95 28.13 16.54
C GLU A 138 24.47 27.26 15.40
N ILE A 139 25.16 27.86 14.42
CA ILE A 139 25.98 27.11 13.43
C ILE A 139 27.01 26.21 14.12
N ALA A 140 27.67 26.68 15.19
CA ALA A 140 28.65 25.88 15.91
C ALA A 140 28.03 24.74 16.75
N ARG A 141 26.76 24.86 17.15
CA ARG A 141 25.99 23.81 17.87
C ARG A 141 25.39 22.78 16.92
N SER A 142 24.81 23.21 15.80
CA SER A 142 24.13 22.34 14.83
C SER A 142 25.07 21.64 13.86
N ARG A 143 26.32 22.11 13.72
CA ARG A 143 27.34 21.53 12.84
C ARG A 143 27.43 19.98 12.88
N PRO A 144 27.47 19.29 14.03
CA PRO A 144 27.57 17.82 14.06
C PRO A 144 26.35 17.13 13.44
N TYR A 145 25.15 17.72 13.55
CA TYR A 145 23.95 17.22 12.89
C TYR A 145 24.05 17.38 11.37
N PHE A 146 24.50 18.54 10.87
CA PHE A 146 24.64 18.77 9.43
C PHE A 146 25.78 17.95 8.80
N GLU A 147 26.90 17.73 9.51
CA GLU A 147 27.96 16.82 9.08
C GLU A 147 27.46 15.37 9.00
N MET A 148 26.62 14.93 9.94
CA MET A 148 25.97 13.61 9.90
C MET A 148 24.92 13.50 8.78
N LYS A 149 24.10 14.55 8.56
CA LYS A 149 23.13 14.63 7.45
C LYS A 149 23.84 14.52 6.09
N ALA A 150 24.95 15.25 5.90
CA ALA A 150 25.74 15.18 4.68
C ALA A 150 26.31 13.77 4.43
N HIS A 151 26.82 13.10 5.47
CA HIS A 151 27.30 11.72 5.39
C HIS A 151 26.19 10.73 5.00
N PHE A 152 25.01 10.81 5.62
CA PHE A 152 23.89 9.93 5.24
C PHE A 152 23.33 10.24 3.85
N ASN A 153 23.27 11.51 3.43
CA ASN A 153 22.89 11.88 2.06
C ASN A 153 23.89 11.31 1.03
N GLN A 154 25.20 11.34 1.31
CA GLN A 154 26.21 10.75 0.44
C GLN A 154 26.05 9.22 0.33
N LEU A 155 25.80 8.52 1.45
CA LEU A 155 25.52 7.09 1.44
C LEU A 155 24.25 6.75 0.65
N MET A 156 23.18 7.54 0.83
CA MET A 156 21.92 7.36 0.11
C MET A 156 22.09 7.56 -1.40
N GLU A 157 22.81 8.60 -1.83
CA GLU A 157 23.10 8.88 -3.23
C GLU A 157 24.02 7.80 -3.86
N MET A 158 24.95 7.22 -3.10
CA MET A 158 25.71 6.05 -3.54
C MET A 158 24.81 4.82 -3.73
N GLN A 159 23.91 4.52 -2.79
CA GLN A 159 22.95 3.41 -2.93
C GLN A 159 22.00 3.62 -4.12
N LYS A 160 21.48 4.85 -4.29
CA LYS A 160 20.60 5.22 -5.40
C LYS A 160 21.25 4.99 -6.78
N ARG A 161 22.55 5.26 -6.92
CA ARG A 161 23.32 4.93 -8.14
C ARG A 161 23.43 3.43 -8.36
N GLN A 162 23.77 2.66 -7.33
CA GLN A 162 23.83 1.19 -7.44
C GLN A 162 22.46 0.59 -7.82
N VAL A 163 21.36 1.12 -7.28
CA VAL A 163 20.00 0.73 -7.71
C VAL A 163 19.77 1.07 -9.17
N SER A 164 20.07 2.30 -9.62
CA SER A 164 19.85 2.71 -11.02
C SER A 164 20.71 1.94 -12.03
N GLU A 165 21.94 1.58 -11.66
CA GLU A 165 22.83 0.70 -12.44
C GLU A 165 22.20 -0.70 -12.58
N LEU A 166 21.74 -1.30 -11.48
CA LEU A 166 21.08 -2.62 -11.47
C LEU A 166 19.73 -2.61 -12.22
N GLU A 167 18.95 -1.52 -12.12
CA GLU A 167 17.71 -1.33 -12.89
C GLU A 167 17.98 -1.32 -14.39
N SER A 168 19.05 -0.64 -14.83
CA SER A 168 19.49 -0.62 -16.23
C SER A 168 19.90 -2.02 -16.72
N GLU A 169 20.68 -2.77 -15.93
CA GLU A 169 21.04 -4.16 -16.25
C GLU A 169 19.80 -5.08 -16.31
N VAL A 170 18.85 -4.91 -15.40
CA VAL A 170 17.58 -5.67 -15.39
C VAL A 170 16.70 -5.30 -16.59
N GLN A 171 16.63 -4.03 -16.99
CA GLN A 171 15.89 -3.61 -18.19
C GLN A 171 16.54 -4.18 -19.47
N ALA A 172 17.87 -4.11 -19.60
CA ALA A 172 18.59 -4.71 -20.73
C ALA A 172 18.38 -6.25 -20.80
N SER A 173 18.36 -6.91 -19.64
CA SER A 173 18.07 -8.35 -19.52
C SER A 173 16.63 -8.69 -19.93
N LYS A 174 15.64 -7.93 -19.44
CA LYS A 174 14.21 -8.07 -19.82
C LYS A 174 13.99 -7.84 -21.33
N LEU A 175 14.66 -6.85 -21.92
CA LEU A 175 14.61 -6.57 -23.35
C LEU A 175 15.18 -7.76 -24.16
N THR A 176 16.34 -8.28 -23.76
CA THR A 176 16.99 -9.45 -24.39
C THR A 176 16.11 -10.69 -24.32
N TYR A 177 15.46 -10.93 -23.18
CA TYR A 177 14.49 -12.01 -23.00
C TYR A 177 13.25 -11.85 -23.91
N SER A 178 12.67 -10.65 -23.99
CA SER A 178 11.54 -10.33 -24.87
C SER A 178 11.86 -10.51 -26.36
N GLN A 179 13.07 -10.13 -26.79
CA GLN A 179 13.55 -10.37 -28.16
C GLN A 179 13.75 -11.87 -28.43
N THR A 180 14.29 -12.60 -27.46
CA THR A 180 14.51 -14.05 -27.57
C THR A 180 13.20 -14.83 -27.66
N LEU A 181 12.18 -14.48 -26.87
CA LEU A 181 10.84 -15.08 -26.95
C LEU A 181 10.18 -14.83 -28.31
N ARG A 182 10.18 -13.59 -28.80
CA ARG A 182 9.64 -13.26 -30.14
C ARG A 182 10.34 -14.05 -31.24
N ARG A 183 11.66 -14.20 -31.18
CA ARG A 183 12.43 -15.00 -32.15
C ARG A 183 12.11 -16.50 -32.08
N LEU A 184 11.84 -17.04 -30.90
CA LEU A 184 11.38 -18.43 -30.75
C LEU A 184 9.94 -18.63 -31.29
N GLU A 185 9.07 -17.64 -31.10
CA GLU A 185 7.72 -17.62 -31.66
C GLU A 185 7.74 -17.52 -33.20
N GLU A 186 8.58 -16.66 -33.78
CA GLU A 186 8.82 -16.59 -35.23
C GLU A 186 9.30 -17.93 -35.80
N ILE A 187 10.28 -18.58 -35.17
CA ILE A 187 10.79 -19.90 -35.58
C ILE A 187 9.70 -20.96 -35.47
N SER A 188 8.91 -20.96 -34.39
CA SER A 188 7.77 -21.86 -34.23
C SER A 188 6.74 -21.68 -35.35
N ASN A 189 6.35 -20.44 -35.63
CA ASN A 189 5.40 -20.10 -36.68
C ASN A 189 5.92 -20.49 -38.08
N GLN A 190 7.21 -20.32 -38.36
CA GLN A 190 7.83 -20.78 -39.61
C GLN A 190 7.79 -22.32 -39.75
N ILE A 191 8.04 -23.08 -38.67
CA ILE A 191 7.93 -24.54 -38.66
C ILE A 191 6.48 -24.99 -38.87
N HIS A 192 5.51 -24.32 -38.25
CA HIS A 192 4.09 -24.61 -38.43
C HIS A 192 3.60 -24.27 -39.86
N GLN A 193 4.05 -23.16 -40.44
CA GLN A 193 3.76 -22.83 -41.85
C GLN A 193 4.37 -23.85 -42.81
N ALA A 194 5.64 -24.24 -42.62
CA ALA A 194 6.31 -25.24 -43.44
C ALA A 194 5.54 -26.58 -43.43
N ARG A 195 5.19 -27.08 -42.24
CA ARG A 195 4.39 -28.31 -42.10
C ARG A 195 3.00 -28.18 -42.74
N GLY A 196 2.33 -27.05 -42.56
CA GLY A 196 1.05 -26.77 -43.23
C GLY A 196 1.16 -26.80 -44.77
N THR A 197 2.27 -26.32 -45.33
CA THR A 197 2.51 -26.43 -46.78
C THR A 197 2.86 -27.85 -47.24
N GLU A 198 3.56 -28.66 -46.43
CA GLU A 198 3.78 -30.08 -46.73
C GLU A 198 2.49 -30.90 -46.64
N GLU A 199 1.66 -30.67 -45.63
CA GLU A 199 0.35 -31.32 -45.48
C GLU A 199 -0.62 -30.93 -46.61
N ALA A 200 -0.66 -29.66 -47.00
CA ALA A 200 -1.43 -29.21 -48.16
C ALA A 200 -0.93 -29.85 -49.47
N ALA A 201 0.39 -29.95 -49.67
CA ALA A 201 0.98 -30.62 -50.83
C ALA A 201 0.73 -32.14 -50.83
N ALA A 202 0.70 -32.79 -49.66
CA ALA A 202 0.35 -34.20 -49.51
C ALA A 202 -1.13 -34.45 -49.80
N ALA A 203 -2.03 -33.61 -49.28
CA ALA A 203 -3.46 -33.66 -49.58
C ALA A 203 -3.75 -33.45 -51.07
N LEU A 204 -3.06 -32.51 -51.73
CA LEU A 204 -3.18 -32.28 -53.16
C LEU A 204 -2.72 -33.50 -53.99
N ARG A 205 -1.62 -34.16 -53.60
CA ARG A 205 -1.15 -35.41 -54.23
C ARG A 205 -2.14 -36.57 -54.03
N ALA A 206 -2.77 -36.67 -52.87
CA ALA A 206 -3.80 -37.67 -52.59
C ALA A 206 -5.07 -37.47 -53.44
N ALA A 207 -5.46 -36.22 -53.71
CA ALA A 207 -6.62 -35.89 -54.52
C ALA A 207 -6.48 -36.23 -56.01
N THR A 208 -5.25 -36.38 -56.53
CA THR A 208 -4.98 -36.61 -57.97
C THR A 208 -4.51 -38.03 -58.33
N GLY A 209 -4.52 -38.97 -57.38
CA GLY A 209 -3.80 -40.26 -57.47
C GLY A 209 -4.64 -41.51 -57.80
N GLY A 210 -5.44 -41.50 -58.88
CA GLY A 210 -6.33 -42.62 -59.25
C GLY A 210 -5.86 -43.52 -60.41
N ALA A 211 -5.53 -44.78 -60.11
CA ALA A 211 -5.46 -45.95 -61.01
C ALA A 211 -4.36 -46.06 -62.11
N GLY A 212 -3.42 -47.01 -61.90
CA GLY A 212 -3.15 -48.08 -62.88
C GLY A 212 -1.82 -48.09 -63.67
N GLY A 213 -1.23 -49.30 -63.80
CA GLY A 213 -0.28 -49.65 -64.89
C GLY A 213 1.17 -49.92 -64.49
N ALA A 214 1.62 -51.18 -64.56
CA ALA A 214 2.97 -51.62 -64.16
C ALA A 214 4.02 -51.57 -65.30
N ARG A 215 5.30 -51.35 -64.95
CA ARG A 215 6.49 -51.93 -65.62
C ARG A 215 7.78 -51.77 -64.79
N SER A 216 8.80 -52.56 -65.13
CA SER A 216 10.07 -52.75 -64.38
C SER A 216 11.28 -52.08 -65.10
N PRO A 217 12.52 -52.06 -64.54
CA PRO A 217 13.49 -50.95 -64.72
C PRO A 217 14.58 -51.12 -65.80
N PRO A 218 15.28 -50.01 -66.11
CA PRO A 218 16.75 -49.86 -65.98
C PRO A 218 17.11 -48.66 -65.06
N ALA A 219 18.29 -48.44 -64.45
CA ALA A 219 19.69 -48.92 -64.56
C ALA A 219 20.67 -47.95 -65.29
N LEU A 220 21.72 -47.51 -64.55
CA LEU A 220 22.89 -46.71 -64.98
C LEU A 220 22.58 -45.23 -65.38
N GLU A 221 23.48 -44.24 -65.34
CA GLU A 221 24.96 -44.13 -65.17
C GLU A 221 25.33 -43.08 -64.08
N ASN A 222 26.27 -43.36 -63.17
CA ASN A 222 27.72 -43.00 -63.16
C ASN A 222 28.10 -41.50 -63.20
N GLY A 223 28.81 -41.05 -62.16
CA GLY A 223 29.33 -39.67 -61.98
C GLY A 223 30.46 -39.60 -60.94
N ALA A 224 31.60 -40.20 -61.26
CA ALA A 224 32.83 -40.25 -60.44
C ALA A 224 33.61 -38.89 -60.48
N ILE A 225 34.60 -38.56 -59.64
CA ILE A 225 35.30 -39.24 -58.52
C ILE A 225 35.90 -38.16 -57.58
N GLY A 226 36.28 -38.50 -56.33
CA GLY A 226 36.95 -37.52 -55.44
C GLY A 226 37.34 -38.02 -54.04
N ARG A 227 38.18 -39.06 -53.92
CA ARG A 227 38.69 -39.55 -52.63
C ARG A 227 40.11 -39.04 -52.34
N LEU A 228 40.40 -38.76 -51.07
CA LEU A 228 41.56 -39.27 -50.31
C LEU A 228 41.28 -39.13 -48.79
N GLY A 229 42.05 -39.80 -47.92
CA GLY A 229 41.73 -39.95 -46.49
C GLY A 229 42.93 -39.86 -45.52
N PRO A 230 43.05 -40.75 -44.50
CA PRO A 230 42.46 -40.45 -43.19
C PRO A 230 43.31 -40.85 -41.95
N ALA A 231 43.07 -40.20 -40.80
CA ALA A 231 43.29 -40.68 -39.41
C ALA A 231 42.65 -39.68 -38.40
N GLY A 232 42.21 -40.03 -37.18
CA GLY A 232 42.21 -41.32 -36.48
C GLY A 232 41.21 -41.36 -35.27
N ARG A 233 41.25 -42.45 -34.48
CA ARG A 233 40.39 -42.73 -33.29
C ARG A 233 40.73 -41.79 -32.10
N SER A 234 39.97 -41.65 -31.00
CA SER A 234 38.90 -42.43 -30.31
C SER A 234 38.06 -41.50 -29.41
N GLY A 235 36.90 -41.84 -28.84
CA GLY A 235 36.08 -43.06 -28.89
C GLY A 235 35.78 -43.66 -27.49
N MET A 236 34.55 -43.50 -26.96
CA MET A 236 34.07 -44.25 -25.78
C MET A 236 32.53 -44.29 -25.66
N SER A 237 32.00 -45.45 -25.28
CA SER A 237 30.66 -45.70 -24.72
C SER A 237 30.87 -46.23 -23.26
N THR A 238 29.92 -46.50 -22.37
CA THR A 238 28.58 -47.16 -22.47
C THR A 238 27.64 -46.81 -21.30
N SER A 239 26.34 -47.07 -21.51
CA SER A 239 25.32 -47.54 -20.54
C SER A 239 25.79 -48.06 -19.16
N SER A 240 25.02 -47.80 -18.08
CA SER A 240 24.11 -48.82 -17.49
C SER A 240 23.50 -48.53 -16.08
N THR A 241 22.32 -49.12 -15.86
CA THR A 241 21.68 -49.57 -14.58
C THR A 241 21.23 -48.58 -13.48
N LEU A 242 19.92 -48.69 -13.15
CA LEU A 242 19.34 -48.43 -11.83
C LEU A 242 19.57 -49.61 -10.87
N PRO A 243 19.48 -49.38 -9.54
CA PRO A 243 18.98 -50.39 -8.61
C PRO A 243 17.78 -49.88 -7.81
N SER A 244 16.68 -50.63 -7.82
CA SER A 244 15.52 -50.45 -6.93
C SER A 244 15.63 -51.40 -5.73
N LEU A 245 15.34 -50.91 -4.51
CA LEU A 245 15.00 -51.76 -3.37
C LEU A 245 13.91 -51.09 -2.54
N LEU A 246 12.94 -51.89 -2.09
CA LEU A 246 11.73 -51.45 -1.40
C LEU A 246 11.92 -51.44 0.12
N GLY A 247 11.20 -50.55 0.78
CA GLY A 247 11.02 -50.52 2.24
C GLY A 247 9.75 -49.74 2.57
N GLU A 248 8.72 -50.45 3.03
CA GLU A 248 7.50 -49.91 3.64
C GLU A 248 7.84 -49.54 5.12
N ASP A 249 7.14 -48.70 5.89
CA ASP A 249 5.82 -48.06 5.72
C ASP A 249 5.76 -46.78 6.63
N PRO A 250 4.61 -46.25 7.12
CA PRO A 250 3.92 -45.09 6.55
C PRO A 250 3.93 -43.82 7.43
N LEU A 251 3.95 -42.64 6.80
CA LEU A 251 3.36 -41.41 7.34
C LEU A 251 2.71 -40.61 6.21
N GLY A 252 1.42 -40.27 6.38
CA GLY A 252 0.72 -39.35 5.48
C GLY A 252 1.11 -37.90 5.77
N LEU A 253 1.37 -37.15 4.70
CA LEU A 253 1.49 -35.69 4.72
C LEU A 253 0.55 -35.16 3.64
N ASP A 254 -0.34 -34.24 4.00
CA ASP A 254 -1.34 -33.71 3.09
C ASP A 254 -0.76 -32.61 2.18
N ASP A 255 -0.97 -32.73 0.87
CA ASP A 255 -0.54 -31.76 -0.15
C ASP A 255 -1.45 -30.51 -0.19
N GLU A 256 -1.37 -29.64 0.82
CA GLU A 256 -1.93 -28.27 0.73
C GLU A 256 -0.99 -27.33 -0.04
N PHE A 257 -0.89 -27.54 -1.36
CA PHE A 257 -0.06 -26.74 -2.26
C PHE A 257 -0.77 -25.50 -2.84
N TYR A 258 0.04 -24.48 -3.15
CA TYR A 258 -0.35 -23.27 -3.85
C TYR A 258 -0.93 -23.57 -5.26
N PRO A 259 -1.83 -22.72 -5.80
CA PRO A 259 -2.32 -22.89 -7.16
C PRO A 259 -1.19 -22.77 -8.20
N PRO A 260 -1.18 -23.61 -9.25
CA PRO A 260 -0.18 -23.55 -10.32
C PRO A 260 -0.43 -22.35 -11.26
N PRO A 261 0.59 -21.91 -12.03
CA PRO A 261 0.44 -20.80 -12.97
C PRO A 261 -0.52 -21.16 -14.12
N TYR A 262 -1.64 -20.46 -14.20
CA TYR A 262 -2.66 -20.70 -15.23
C TYR A 262 -2.19 -20.22 -16.62
N ARG A 263 -2.02 -21.18 -17.54
CA ARG A 263 -1.96 -20.87 -18.98
C ARG A 263 -3.34 -20.48 -19.49
N VAL A 264 -3.41 -19.36 -20.20
CA VAL A 264 -4.57 -19.04 -21.05
C VAL A 264 -4.61 -19.99 -22.23
N SER A 265 -5.68 -20.78 -22.36
CA SER A 265 -5.97 -21.57 -23.57
C SER A 265 -7.42 -21.39 -24.00
N GLY A 266 -7.68 -20.44 -24.88
CA GLY A 266 -8.99 -20.28 -25.49
C GLY A 266 -9.19 -21.25 -26.65
N SER A 267 -10.21 -22.12 -26.61
CA SER A 267 -11.26 -22.14 -27.64
C SER A 267 -12.27 -23.31 -27.52
N ARG A 268 -13.53 -22.97 -27.83
CA ARG A 268 -14.56 -23.80 -28.49
C ARG A 268 -14.95 -25.19 -27.93
N SER A 269 -16.09 -25.15 -27.23
CA SER A 269 -17.31 -25.95 -27.49
C SER A 269 -17.28 -27.48 -27.44
N HIS A 270 -18.20 -28.04 -26.63
CA HIS A 270 -19.05 -29.14 -27.11
C HIS A 270 -20.45 -29.12 -26.49
N LEU A 271 -21.47 -29.45 -27.30
CA LEU A 271 -22.83 -29.76 -26.84
C LEU A 271 -22.95 -31.26 -26.53
N GLN A 272 -23.63 -31.60 -25.43
CA GLN A 272 -24.42 -32.82 -25.21
C GLN A 272 -25.28 -32.61 -23.95
N LEU A 273 -26.60 -32.35 -24.01
CA LEU A 273 -27.70 -33.26 -24.35
C LEU A 273 -27.78 -34.52 -23.48
N TYR A 274 -28.62 -34.48 -22.44
CA TYR A 274 -29.48 -35.60 -22.04
C TYR A 274 -30.93 -35.11 -21.89
N ARG A 275 -31.90 -36.04 -21.92
CA ARG A 275 -33.29 -35.79 -22.34
C ARG A 275 -34.36 -35.85 -21.25
N ASN A 276 -35.39 -35.02 -21.46
CA ASN A 276 -36.83 -35.19 -21.27
C ASN A 276 -37.37 -36.01 -20.06
N GLY A 277 -38.25 -35.35 -19.30
CA GLY A 277 -39.42 -35.97 -18.68
C GLY A 277 -40.67 -35.13 -18.96
N ASP A 278 -41.61 -35.64 -19.75
CA ASP A 278 -42.81 -34.91 -20.17
C ASP A 278 -43.95 -34.92 -19.13
N SER A 279 -44.60 -33.78 -18.92
CA SER A 279 -46.06 -33.64 -19.04
C SER A 279 -46.49 -32.20 -18.68
N GLY A 280 -47.26 -31.55 -19.56
CA GLY A 280 -47.62 -30.14 -19.42
C GLY A 280 -49.12 -29.87 -19.51
N ARG A 281 -49.48 -28.58 -19.39
CA ARG A 281 -50.76 -28.01 -19.84
C ARG A 281 -50.63 -26.50 -20.02
N GLU A 282 -50.56 -26.04 -21.27
CA GLU A 282 -50.83 -24.64 -21.60
C GLU A 282 -52.34 -24.39 -21.69
N GLN A 283 -52.77 -23.16 -21.39
CA GLN A 283 -53.86 -22.52 -22.10
C GLN A 283 -53.64 -21.01 -22.14
N ARG A 284 -53.41 -20.46 -23.35
CA ARG A 284 -53.50 -19.03 -23.66
C ARG A 284 -54.92 -18.68 -24.11
N LEU A 285 -55.36 -17.46 -23.81
CA LEU A 285 -56.32 -16.60 -24.50
C LEU A 285 -56.32 -15.29 -23.67
N SER A 286 -56.41 -14.04 -24.13
CA SER A 286 -56.34 -13.33 -25.42
C SER A 286 -56.93 -11.95 -25.12
N VAL A 287 -56.41 -10.88 -25.71
CA VAL A 287 -56.82 -9.48 -25.42
C VAL A 287 -58.15 -9.11 -26.12
N PRO A 288 -58.94 -8.19 -25.54
CA PRO A 288 -59.66 -7.18 -26.32
C PRO A 288 -59.25 -5.73 -25.92
N ARG A 289 -59.47 -4.80 -26.86
CA ARG A 289 -59.48 -3.34 -26.64
C ARG A 289 -60.92 -2.83 -26.59
N ASP A 290 -61.10 -1.59 -26.14
CA ASP A 290 -61.84 -0.46 -26.76
C ASP A 290 -61.92 0.63 -25.66
N ASP A 291 -61.45 1.87 -25.89
CA ASP A 291 -62.18 3.05 -26.41
C ASP A 291 -63.46 3.37 -25.58
N ASP A 292 -63.76 4.61 -25.14
CA ASP A 292 -63.64 5.91 -25.81
C ASP A 292 -63.86 7.09 -24.80
N ARG A 293 -63.47 8.35 -25.14
CA ARG A 293 -63.92 9.72 -24.67
C ARG A 293 -64.36 10.01 -23.20
N SER A 294 -64.35 11.23 -22.61
CA SER A 294 -63.74 12.58 -22.80
C SER A 294 -64.11 13.46 -21.55
N ASP A 295 -63.92 14.78 -21.36
CA ASP A 295 -63.42 15.92 -22.16
C ASP A 295 -63.03 17.18 -21.30
N THR A 296 -62.47 18.21 -21.94
CA THR A 296 -62.45 19.68 -21.62
C THR A 296 -62.07 20.30 -20.25
N GLU A 297 -61.00 21.12 -20.29
CA GLU A 297 -60.88 22.58 -19.93
C GLU A 297 -61.11 23.08 -18.48
N SER A 298 -60.47 24.16 -17.97
CA SER A 298 -59.71 25.32 -18.53
C SER A 298 -58.53 25.70 -17.59
N LEU A 299 -57.35 26.19 -18.02
CA LEU A 299 -56.97 27.53 -18.56
C LEU A 299 -57.29 28.71 -17.62
N ALA A 300 -56.42 29.71 -17.36
CA ALA A 300 -55.00 29.98 -17.71
C ALA A 300 -54.39 30.86 -16.55
N SER A 301 -53.20 31.47 -16.53
CA SER A 301 -52.06 31.79 -17.45
C SER A 301 -50.81 32.06 -16.56
N VAL A 302 -49.51 32.12 -16.94
CA VAL A 302 -48.75 32.44 -18.17
C VAL A 302 -48.59 33.93 -18.49
N SER A 303 -47.38 34.48 -18.34
CA SER A 303 -46.92 35.70 -19.01
C SER A 303 -45.40 35.69 -19.28
N THR A 304 -45.01 36.11 -20.50
CA THR A 304 -43.65 36.04 -21.10
C THR A 304 -43.54 37.16 -22.17
N VAL A 305 -42.43 37.45 -22.87
CA VAL A 305 -41.13 36.78 -23.11
C VAL A 305 -40.02 37.84 -23.20
N SER A 306 -38.78 37.52 -22.79
CA SER A 306 -37.59 38.16 -23.40
C SER A 306 -36.35 37.25 -23.39
N SER A 307 -35.90 36.84 -24.57
CA SER A 307 -34.69 36.05 -24.81
C SER A 307 -33.69 36.84 -25.63
N VAL A 308 -32.42 36.91 -25.21
CA VAL A 308 -31.28 37.33 -26.04
C VAL A 308 -30.06 36.47 -25.69
N ASP A 309 -29.50 35.86 -26.73
CA ASP A 309 -28.17 35.26 -26.95
C ASP A 309 -27.29 34.75 -25.78
N PRO A 310 -26.79 33.50 -25.85
CA PRO A 310 -25.65 33.05 -25.05
C PRO A 310 -24.33 33.55 -25.67
N LEU A 311 -23.54 34.30 -24.90
CA LEU A 311 -22.14 34.59 -25.26
C LEU A 311 -21.23 33.40 -24.90
N SER A 312 -20.24 33.16 -25.75
CA SER A 312 -19.28 32.05 -25.61
C SER A 312 -18.09 32.40 -24.72
N ASP A 313 -17.35 31.35 -24.34
CA ASP A 313 -15.94 31.37 -23.96
C ASP A 313 -15.49 32.31 -22.82
N GLN A 314 -15.65 31.84 -21.58
CA GLN A 314 -14.60 32.01 -20.57
C GLN A 314 -14.26 30.66 -19.94
N GLN A 315 -13.11 30.10 -20.34
CA GLN A 315 -12.52 28.92 -19.72
C GLN A 315 -12.03 29.29 -18.31
N ILE A 316 -12.51 28.58 -17.29
CA ILE A 316 -11.82 28.54 -16.00
C ILE A 316 -10.62 27.60 -16.20
N GLY A 317 -9.44 28.20 -16.38
CA GLY A 317 -8.21 27.47 -16.69
C GLY A 317 -7.74 26.63 -15.51
N TYR A 318 -7.74 25.31 -15.67
CA TYR A 318 -6.85 24.45 -14.91
C TYR A 318 -5.40 24.85 -15.25
N ILE A 319 -4.61 25.20 -14.23
CA ILE A 319 -3.17 25.40 -14.42
C ILE A 319 -2.52 24.02 -14.47
N ALA A 320 -2.40 23.46 -15.67
CA ALA A 320 -1.52 22.34 -15.93
C ALA A 320 -0.07 22.82 -15.82
N LEU A 321 0.68 22.30 -14.85
CA LEU A 321 2.14 22.46 -14.75
C LEU A 321 2.84 21.25 -15.40
N ASP A 322 2.47 20.97 -16.65
CA ASP A 322 3.04 19.92 -17.49
C ASP A 322 2.99 20.36 -18.97
N ASP A 323 3.98 21.15 -19.40
CA ASP A 323 4.30 21.37 -20.83
C ASP A 323 5.72 21.96 -21.07
N GLU A 324 6.44 22.42 -20.04
CA GLU A 324 7.81 23.00 -20.17
C GLU A 324 8.97 21.98 -20.02
N LEU A 325 8.70 20.67 -20.10
CA LEU A 325 9.71 19.61 -19.89
C LEU A 325 9.97 18.66 -21.07
N GLN A 326 9.54 18.98 -22.30
CA GLN A 326 9.80 18.14 -23.49
C GLN A 326 10.95 18.59 -24.43
N GLU A 327 11.53 19.79 -24.30
CA GLU A 327 12.62 20.25 -25.20
C GLU A 327 14.06 20.13 -24.64
N VAL A 328 14.27 19.67 -23.41
CA VAL A 328 15.64 19.49 -22.84
C VAL A 328 16.25 18.11 -23.16
N ALA A 329 15.45 17.14 -23.62
CA ALA A 329 15.86 15.75 -23.84
C ALA A 329 16.70 15.50 -25.12
N ALA A 330 17.16 16.54 -25.82
CA ALA A 330 17.79 16.44 -27.14
C ALA A 330 19.14 17.19 -27.29
N GLY A 331 19.94 17.32 -26.21
CA GLY A 331 21.14 18.19 -26.23
C GLY A 331 22.34 17.80 -25.35
N ALA A 332 22.43 16.58 -24.82
CA ALA A 332 23.42 16.24 -23.78
C ALA A 332 24.38 15.07 -24.10
N THR A 333 24.99 15.06 -25.30
CA THR A 333 26.11 14.13 -25.60
C THR A 333 27.37 14.56 -24.83
N CYS A 334 27.47 14.20 -23.55
CA CYS A 334 28.58 14.61 -22.70
C CYS A 334 29.91 13.99 -23.15
N VAL A 335 30.86 14.84 -23.53
CA VAL A 335 32.20 14.43 -23.96
C VAL A 335 33.00 13.96 -22.75
N VAL A 336 33.42 12.69 -22.76
CA VAL A 336 34.39 12.15 -21.79
C VAL A 336 35.72 12.87 -21.98
N ASN A 337 36.03 13.80 -21.09
CA ASN A 337 37.27 14.57 -21.14
C ASN A 337 38.28 14.01 -20.13
N HIS A 338 39.17 13.14 -20.59
CA HIS A 338 40.28 12.64 -19.79
C HIS A 338 41.21 13.77 -19.33
N ASN A 339 41.63 13.76 -18.07
CA ASN A 339 42.92 14.31 -17.67
C ASN A 339 43.42 13.69 -16.36
N PHE A 340 44.00 12.49 -16.46
CA PHE A 340 44.95 11.98 -15.46
C PHE A 340 46.29 11.77 -16.16
N SER A 341 47.34 12.43 -15.66
CA SER A 341 48.64 12.52 -16.31
C SER A 341 49.49 11.26 -16.08
N LEU A 342 49.90 10.59 -17.17
CA LEU A 342 50.97 9.60 -17.16
C LEU A 342 51.87 9.77 -18.40
N SER A 343 53.18 9.62 -18.18
CA SER A 343 54.22 9.76 -19.21
C SER A 343 54.25 8.59 -20.19
N PRO A 344 54.74 8.78 -21.43
CA PRO A 344 54.73 7.74 -22.47
C PRO A 344 55.76 6.63 -22.23
N LEU A 345 55.41 5.41 -22.65
CA LEU A 345 56.31 4.28 -22.87
C LEU A 345 55.88 3.56 -24.17
N ASP A 346 56.87 3.25 -25.02
CA ASP A 346 56.66 2.58 -26.31
C ASP A 346 56.46 1.06 -26.17
N GLY A 347 55.69 0.46 -27.10
CA GLY A 347 55.70 -0.99 -27.34
C GLY A 347 54.34 -1.60 -27.72
N PRO A 348 54.19 -2.30 -28.86
CA PRO A 348 52.94 -2.94 -29.24
C PRO A 348 52.83 -4.39 -28.72
N GLY A 349 51.64 -4.77 -28.23
CA GLY A 349 51.33 -6.15 -27.87
C GLY A 349 49.81 -6.40 -27.80
N HIS A 350 49.32 -7.33 -28.63
CA HIS A 350 47.96 -7.87 -28.48
C HIS A 350 47.98 -8.97 -27.40
N ASP A 351 47.41 -8.69 -26.23
CA ASP A 351 47.09 -9.73 -25.25
C ASP A 351 45.61 -10.12 -25.32
N ASN A 352 45.33 -11.41 -25.12
CA ASN A 352 44.04 -12.02 -25.45
C ASN A 352 43.04 -12.00 -24.27
N ILE A 353 41.75 -11.80 -24.59
CA ILE A 353 40.64 -11.61 -23.64
C ILE A 353 40.53 -12.78 -22.63
N ASP A 354 40.83 -14.01 -23.06
CA ASP A 354 40.80 -15.21 -22.21
C ASP A 354 41.69 -15.08 -20.95
N GLN A 355 42.82 -14.35 -21.03
CA GLN A 355 43.69 -14.12 -19.87
C GLN A 355 43.11 -13.12 -18.86
N ALA A 356 42.24 -12.20 -19.28
CA ALA A 356 41.56 -11.29 -18.36
C ALA A 356 40.47 -12.04 -17.56
N VAL A 357 39.71 -12.90 -18.24
CA VAL A 357 38.68 -13.76 -17.61
C VAL A 357 39.32 -14.74 -16.60
N ALA A 358 40.49 -15.30 -16.92
CA ALA A 358 41.25 -16.16 -16.01
C ALA A 358 41.78 -15.43 -14.75
N ARG A 359 41.99 -14.11 -14.81
CA ARG A 359 42.41 -13.31 -13.63
C ARG A 359 41.21 -12.93 -12.75
N LEU A 360 40.06 -12.57 -13.36
CA LEU A 360 38.83 -12.27 -12.64
C LEU A 360 38.29 -13.48 -11.86
N SER A 361 38.38 -14.69 -12.44
CA SER A 361 37.94 -15.94 -11.80
C SER A 361 38.90 -16.48 -10.72
N ALA A 362 40.09 -15.89 -10.55
CA ALA A 362 41.04 -16.24 -9.49
C ALA A 362 40.93 -15.34 -8.25
N ALA A 363 40.25 -14.20 -8.35
CA ALA A 363 40.09 -13.25 -7.26
C ALA A 363 39.00 -13.70 -6.28
N ARG A 364 39.38 -14.35 -5.17
CA ARG A 364 38.49 -14.40 -4.00
C ARG A 364 38.21 -12.97 -3.53
N PRO A 365 36.96 -12.62 -3.17
CA PRO A 365 36.70 -11.32 -2.57
C PRO A 365 37.51 -11.20 -1.27
N ALA A 366 38.23 -10.09 -1.12
CA ALA A 366 38.74 -9.71 0.20
C ALA A 366 37.54 -9.46 1.11
N GLU A 367 37.60 -9.93 2.36
CA GLU A 367 36.53 -9.69 3.32
C GLU A 367 36.35 -8.18 3.49
N ALA A 368 35.14 -7.69 3.17
CA ALA A 368 34.78 -6.31 3.44
C ALA A 368 34.93 -6.06 4.95
N PRO A 369 35.47 -4.91 5.38
CA PRO A 369 35.59 -4.62 6.80
C PRO A 369 34.19 -4.67 7.41
N GLN A 370 33.99 -5.61 8.34
CA GLN A 370 32.73 -5.75 9.05
C GLN A 370 32.53 -4.50 9.92
N VAL A 371 31.85 -3.51 9.35
CA VAL A 371 31.12 -2.52 10.15
C VAL A 371 30.18 -3.33 11.03
N PRO A 372 30.28 -3.24 12.37
CA PRO A 372 29.36 -3.94 13.23
C PRO A 372 27.99 -3.30 13.05
N VAL A 373 27.17 -3.92 12.20
CA VAL A 373 25.72 -3.81 12.29
C VAL A 373 25.38 -4.03 13.77
N PRO A 374 24.55 -3.18 14.40
CA PRO A 374 24.09 -3.42 15.76
C PRO A 374 23.15 -4.62 15.75
N SER A 375 23.75 -5.80 15.68
CA SER A 375 23.19 -7.05 16.14
C SER A 375 22.92 -6.87 17.63
N VAL A 376 21.72 -6.36 17.93
CA VAL A 376 21.04 -6.69 19.18
C VAL A 376 21.05 -8.21 19.22
N ALA A 377 21.76 -8.77 20.20
CA ALA A 377 21.83 -10.21 20.38
C ALA A 377 20.46 -10.70 20.86
N MET A 378 19.54 -10.90 19.91
CA MET A 378 18.19 -11.44 20.11
C MET A 378 18.32 -12.74 20.92
N GLY A 379 17.69 -12.73 22.09
CA GLY A 379 18.11 -13.48 23.25
C GLY A 379 17.13 -14.59 23.62
N ASP A 380 16.85 -15.51 22.69
CA ASP A 380 16.00 -16.70 22.86
C ASP A 380 14.74 -16.42 23.69
N THR A 381 14.03 -15.34 23.33
CA THR A 381 12.76 -15.01 23.96
C THR A 381 11.65 -15.95 23.47
N ALA A 382 10.56 -16.07 24.23
CA ALA A 382 9.43 -16.88 23.81
C ALA A 382 8.81 -16.38 22.48
N GLU A 383 8.93 -15.08 22.20
CA GLU A 383 8.41 -14.46 20.98
C GLU A 383 9.33 -14.67 19.77
N GLU A 384 10.65 -14.62 19.95
CA GLU A 384 11.62 -15.02 18.91
C GLU A 384 11.43 -16.49 18.50
N ARG A 385 11.13 -17.38 19.46
CA ARG A 385 10.78 -18.77 19.15
C ARG A 385 9.51 -18.87 18.29
N ARG A 386 8.46 -18.09 18.59
CA ARG A 386 7.25 -18.03 17.73
C ARG A 386 7.55 -17.51 16.33
N LEU A 387 8.40 -16.50 16.19
CA LEU A 387 8.83 -16.00 14.89
C LEU A 387 9.63 -17.06 14.11
N SER A 388 10.45 -17.86 14.80
CA SER A 388 11.15 -19.01 14.20
C SER A 388 10.17 -20.12 13.78
N GLU A 389 9.16 -20.42 14.59
CA GLU A 389 8.09 -21.39 14.29
C GLU A 389 7.19 -20.95 13.11
N ASP A 390 6.87 -19.65 13.02
CA ASP A 390 6.11 -19.04 11.92
C ASP A 390 6.93 -19.04 10.62
N ARG A 391 8.21 -18.64 10.68
CA ARG A 391 9.18 -18.69 9.56
C ARG A 391 9.42 -20.12 9.05
N SER A 392 9.52 -21.11 9.95
CA SER A 392 9.67 -22.53 9.61
C SER A 392 8.35 -23.25 9.34
N ARG A 393 7.21 -22.53 9.46
CA ARG A 393 5.83 -23.01 9.25
C ARG A 393 5.40 -24.17 10.16
N THR A 394 6.05 -24.35 11.31
CA THR A 394 5.66 -25.36 12.31
C THR A 394 4.48 -24.93 13.15
N ALA A 395 4.27 -23.62 13.35
CA ALA A 395 3.10 -23.07 14.05
C ALA A 395 2.63 -21.76 13.38
N ASN A 396 1.32 -21.66 13.12
CA ASN A 396 0.72 -20.50 12.43
C ASN A 396 0.38 -19.37 13.42
N TRP A 397 1.33 -18.86 14.20
CA TRP A 397 1.02 -17.84 15.22
C TRP A 397 0.41 -16.56 14.63
N LYS A 398 0.83 -16.15 13.43
CA LYS A 398 0.23 -15.02 12.67
C LYS A 398 -1.10 -15.39 11.97
N ARG A 399 -1.85 -16.40 12.45
CA ARG A 399 -3.21 -16.75 11.96
C ARG A 399 -4.27 -15.74 12.42
N TRP A 400 -4.16 -15.25 13.65
CA TRP A 400 -5.08 -14.29 14.28
C TRP A 400 -4.32 -13.01 14.64
N GLY A 401 -4.94 -11.84 14.50
CA GLY A 401 -4.32 -10.55 14.82
C GLY A 401 -5.28 -9.38 14.62
N PRO A 402 -4.78 -8.14 14.72
CA PRO A 402 -5.56 -6.89 14.59
C PRO A 402 -5.86 -6.60 13.11
N TYR A 403 -6.17 -7.64 12.33
CA TYR A 403 -6.35 -7.60 10.88
C TYR A 403 -7.69 -6.98 10.45
N LEU A 404 -8.50 -6.54 11.40
CA LEU A 404 -9.75 -5.81 11.19
C LEU A 404 -9.44 -4.31 11.19
N SER A 405 -10.06 -3.51 10.32
CA SER A 405 -9.86 -2.07 10.40
C SER A 405 -10.71 -1.46 11.52
N GLU A 406 -10.22 -0.39 12.13
CA GLU A 406 -11.02 0.46 13.02
C GLU A 406 -11.98 1.39 12.22
N ARG A 407 -11.69 1.63 10.93
CA ARG A 407 -12.46 2.43 9.95
C ARG A 407 -12.41 1.80 8.54
N GLN A 408 -13.55 1.45 7.95
CA GLN A 408 -13.62 1.06 6.51
C GLN A 408 -14.67 1.85 5.68
N TRP A 409 -15.55 2.59 6.34
CA TRP A 409 -16.42 3.57 5.67
C TRP A 409 -15.59 4.70 5.04
N GLY A 410 -16.14 5.37 4.02
CA GLY A 410 -15.45 6.42 3.25
C GLY A 410 -14.37 5.96 2.26
N THR A 411 -14.00 4.67 2.24
CA THR A 411 -12.83 4.18 1.49
C THR A 411 -13.09 3.97 -0.01
N VAL A 412 -12.07 4.26 -0.84
CA VAL A 412 -12.09 4.07 -2.32
C VAL A 412 -12.52 2.65 -2.75
N ARG A 413 -12.15 1.61 -1.99
CA ARG A 413 -12.51 0.23 -2.31
C ARG A 413 -14.01 -0.04 -2.20
N GLU A 414 -14.71 0.62 -1.27
CA GLU A 414 -16.16 0.49 -1.11
C GLU A 414 -16.96 1.51 -1.96
N ASP A 415 -16.29 2.35 -2.77
CA ASP A 415 -16.90 3.35 -3.64
C ASP A 415 -17.39 2.78 -4.98
N TYR A 416 -18.68 3.00 -5.29
CA TYR A 416 -19.28 2.67 -6.59
C TYR A 416 -20.09 3.85 -7.14
N SER A 417 -19.77 5.08 -6.73
CA SER A 417 -20.36 6.34 -7.19
C SER A 417 -20.08 6.64 -8.67
N ALA A 418 -20.74 7.65 -9.24
CA ALA A 418 -20.52 8.05 -10.65
C ALA A 418 -19.37 9.04 -10.83
N ASP A 419 -18.93 9.66 -9.74
CA ASP A 419 -18.04 10.81 -9.63
C ASP A 419 -16.75 10.51 -8.83
N GLY A 420 -16.67 9.36 -8.15
CA GLY A 420 -15.49 8.95 -7.37
C GLY A 420 -15.47 9.47 -5.92
N ASN A 421 -16.64 9.91 -5.43
CA ASN A 421 -16.85 10.43 -4.09
C ASN A 421 -17.11 9.28 -3.10
N CYS A 422 -16.02 8.68 -2.63
CA CYS A 422 -16.02 7.58 -1.68
C CYS A 422 -16.58 7.96 -0.30
N TRP A 423 -16.44 9.23 0.10
CA TRP A 423 -16.86 9.78 1.39
C TRP A 423 -18.38 9.67 1.60
N ASP A 424 -19.16 10.23 0.67
CA ASP A 424 -20.63 10.21 0.74
C ASP A 424 -21.21 8.85 0.36
N TYR A 425 -20.57 8.12 -0.57
CA TYR A 425 -21.12 6.89 -1.14
C TYR A 425 -21.26 5.75 -0.11
N PHE A 426 -20.32 5.62 0.83
CA PHE A 426 -20.35 4.65 1.92
C PHE A 426 -19.98 5.35 3.24
N SER A 427 -20.81 6.30 3.65
CA SER A 427 -20.61 7.10 4.86
C SER A 427 -20.80 6.31 6.17
N HIS A 428 -20.36 6.90 7.29
CA HIS A 428 -20.45 6.30 8.63
C HIS A 428 -21.86 5.84 9.03
N ASP A 429 -22.95 6.55 8.68
CA ASP A 429 -24.30 6.08 8.99
C ASP A 429 -24.70 4.84 8.18
N GLN A 430 -24.20 4.67 6.96
CA GLN A 430 -24.42 3.45 6.20
C GLN A 430 -23.68 2.27 6.82
N ALA A 431 -22.50 2.47 7.40
CA ALA A 431 -21.59 1.43 7.88
C ALA A 431 -22.21 0.42 8.85
N ARG A 432 -23.09 0.88 9.76
CA ARG A 432 -23.81 0.03 10.72
C ARG A 432 -24.85 -0.90 10.06
N SER A 433 -25.38 -0.47 8.91
CA SER A 433 -26.51 -1.11 8.23
C SER A 433 -26.13 -1.80 6.90
N ARG A 434 -24.95 -1.52 6.35
CA ARG A 434 -24.46 -1.99 5.04
C ARG A 434 -23.34 -3.01 5.24
N ALA A 435 -23.44 -4.17 4.60
CA ALA A 435 -22.35 -5.14 4.57
C ALA A 435 -21.22 -4.63 3.66
N TYR A 436 -19.97 -4.87 4.05
CA TYR A 436 -18.79 -4.50 3.29
C TYR A 436 -18.49 -5.54 2.19
N ARG A 437 -17.84 -5.10 1.10
CA ARG A 437 -17.45 -5.97 -0.02
C ARG A 437 -15.96 -6.35 0.02
N TRP A 438 -15.13 -5.51 0.63
CA TRP A 438 -13.67 -5.53 0.48
C TRP A 438 -12.91 -5.65 1.82
N GLY A 439 -13.61 -5.96 2.90
CA GLY A 439 -13.08 -6.11 4.26
C GLY A 439 -14.21 -6.07 5.29
N GLU A 440 -13.91 -5.71 6.54
CA GLU A 440 -14.86 -5.42 7.62
C GLU A 440 -14.22 -4.38 8.56
N ASP A 441 -15.02 -3.72 9.40
CA ASP A 441 -14.53 -2.85 10.49
C ASP A 441 -15.05 -3.25 11.87
N GLY A 442 -14.33 -2.88 12.93
CA GLY A 442 -14.78 -3.10 14.31
C GLY A 442 -13.78 -2.64 15.38
N LEU A 443 -14.32 -1.93 16.38
CA LEU A 443 -13.59 -1.27 17.47
C LEU A 443 -12.74 -2.24 18.31
N LEU A 444 -11.43 -1.94 18.39
CA LEU A 444 -10.38 -2.73 19.07
C LEU A 444 -10.38 -4.21 18.63
N GLY A 445 -10.64 -4.44 17.34
CA GLY A 445 -11.01 -5.73 16.79
C GLY A 445 -9.85 -6.67 16.45
N ILE A 446 -10.20 -7.94 16.23
CA ILE A 446 -9.32 -8.97 15.68
C ILE A 446 -10.02 -9.77 14.59
N ALA A 447 -9.24 -10.35 13.67
CA ALA A 447 -9.75 -11.30 12.68
C ALA A 447 -8.71 -12.40 12.40
N ASP A 448 -9.13 -13.46 11.72
CA ASP A 448 -8.18 -14.37 11.08
C ASP A 448 -7.52 -13.70 9.85
N ARG A 449 -6.33 -14.16 9.43
CA ARG A 449 -5.52 -13.53 8.38
C ARG A 449 -6.14 -13.45 6.97
N GLN A 450 -7.35 -13.97 6.78
CA GLN A 450 -8.15 -13.82 5.55
C GLN A 450 -9.45 -13.02 5.78
N CYS A 451 -9.62 -12.40 6.95
CA CYS A 451 -10.80 -11.65 7.38
C CYS A 451 -12.09 -12.45 7.11
N ARG A 452 -12.15 -13.72 7.54
CA ARG A 452 -13.34 -14.56 7.39
C ARG A 452 -14.17 -14.51 8.66
N LEU A 453 -13.55 -14.77 9.82
CA LEU A 453 -14.16 -14.66 11.14
C LEU A 453 -13.54 -13.48 11.90
N CYS A 454 -14.39 -12.54 12.31
CA CYS A 454 -14.03 -11.26 12.92
C CYS A 454 -14.65 -11.14 14.32
N PHE A 455 -13.96 -10.46 15.23
CA PHE A 455 -14.39 -10.14 16.58
C PHE A 455 -14.09 -8.67 16.90
N SER A 456 -14.98 -7.98 17.61
CA SER A 456 -14.74 -6.63 18.12
C SER A 456 -15.56 -6.32 19.38
N VAL A 457 -15.29 -5.17 19.98
CA VAL A 457 -16.11 -4.61 21.06
C VAL A 457 -17.19 -3.70 20.46
N ALA A 458 -18.43 -3.82 20.92
CA ALA A 458 -19.44 -2.79 20.70
C ALA A 458 -19.97 -2.26 22.05
N LEU A 459 -20.22 -0.95 22.14
CA LEU A 459 -20.57 -0.26 23.37
C LEU A 459 -21.86 0.57 23.24
N TRP A 460 -22.55 0.79 24.35
CA TRP A 460 -23.62 1.80 24.44
C TRP A 460 -23.75 2.36 25.86
N ASN A 461 -23.78 3.69 25.97
CA ASN A 461 -23.85 4.46 27.23
C ASN A 461 -25.29 4.77 27.69
N GLY A 462 -26.30 4.20 27.02
CA GLY A 462 -27.71 4.46 27.28
C GLY A 462 -28.24 5.78 26.71
N LYS A 463 -27.41 6.55 25.99
CA LYS A 463 -27.72 7.90 25.45
C LYS A 463 -27.48 8.00 23.94
N ASP A 464 -26.42 7.39 23.42
CA ASP A 464 -26.02 7.47 22.02
C ASP A 464 -27.15 6.97 21.08
N PRO A 465 -27.35 7.59 19.91
CA PRO A 465 -28.34 7.15 18.92
C PRO A 465 -27.96 5.86 18.19
N ILE A 466 -26.75 5.34 18.43
CA ILE A 466 -26.17 4.14 17.79
C ILE A 466 -25.34 3.33 18.78
N LEU A 467 -25.10 2.04 18.48
CA LEU A 467 -24.00 1.30 19.08
C LEU A 467 -22.66 1.84 18.59
N LYS A 468 -21.71 2.04 19.51
CA LYS A 468 -20.33 2.39 19.17
C LYS A 468 -19.57 1.10 18.81
N GLU A 469 -19.63 0.74 17.53
CA GLU A 469 -18.99 -0.46 16.96
C GLU A 469 -17.65 -0.20 16.27
N ARG A 470 -17.32 1.05 15.96
CA ARG A 470 -16.21 1.49 15.08
C ARG A 470 -15.80 2.93 15.42
N LEU A 471 -14.67 3.39 14.89
CA LEU A 471 -14.26 4.79 15.04
C LEU A 471 -15.04 5.72 14.11
N PHE A 472 -15.35 6.91 14.63
CA PHE A 472 -15.92 8.04 13.90
C PHE A 472 -14.86 9.10 13.55
N GLY A 473 -15.12 9.86 12.51
CA GLY A 473 -14.27 10.94 12.05
C GLY A 473 -15.03 11.89 11.14
N VAL A 474 -14.39 13.00 10.80
CA VAL A 474 -14.83 13.90 9.72
C VAL A 474 -14.15 13.47 8.42
N THR A 475 -14.89 13.46 7.32
CA THR A 475 -14.33 13.19 5.99
C THR A 475 -13.53 14.39 5.46
N GLY A 476 -12.76 14.20 4.39
CA GLY A 476 -11.95 15.26 3.76
C GLY A 476 -12.69 16.59 3.48
N PRO A 477 -13.96 16.58 3.04
CA PRO A 477 -14.79 17.79 2.88
C PRO A 477 -15.42 18.34 4.18
N GLU A 478 -15.33 17.63 5.30
CA GLU A 478 -15.95 18.00 6.59
C GLU A 478 -14.94 18.56 7.62
N GLY A 479 -13.65 18.20 7.51
CA GLY A 479 -12.58 18.73 8.37
C GLY A 479 -11.86 19.94 7.75
N ASN A 480 -11.47 20.91 8.59
CA ASN A 480 -10.77 22.12 8.13
C ASN A 480 -9.30 21.89 7.74
N HIS A 481 -8.72 20.73 8.09
CA HIS A 481 -7.38 20.30 7.64
C HIS A 481 -7.38 18.97 6.86
N GLY A 482 -8.51 18.27 6.75
CA GLY A 482 -8.65 17.05 5.94
C GLY A 482 -9.63 16.03 6.53
N GLU A 483 -9.39 14.75 6.24
CA GLU A 483 -10.02 13.64 6.95
C GLU A 483 -9.35 13.49 8.33
N ASP A 484 -10.13 13.38 9.40
CA ASP A 484 -9.59 13.21 10.75
C ASP A 484 -10.49 12.39 11.70
N CYS A 485 -9.86 11.68 12.64
CA CYS A 485 -10.47 10.70 13.54
C CYS A 485 -10.76 11.31 14.94
N LYS A 486 -12.03 11.62 15.22
CA LYS A 486 -12.44 12.34 16.45
C LYS A 486 -12.61 11.41 17.65
N GLU A 487 -11.63 10.57 17.94
CA GLU A 487 -11.69 9.49 18.92
C GLU A 487 -10.43 9.40 19.78
N CYS A 488 -10.59 9.11 21.08
CA CYS A 488 -9.45 8.93 21.97
C CYS A 488 -9.18 7.44 22.22
N TYR A 489 -8.31 6.86 21.40
CA TYR A 489 -7.88 5.45 21.45
C TYR A 489 -6.35 5.35 21.46
N TYR A 490 -5.84 4.27 22.08
CA TYR A 490 -4.40 4.09 22.34
C TYR A 490 -4.02 2.61 22.23
N TYR A 491 -3.05 2.31 21.36
CA TYR A 491 -2.44 0.98 21.27
C TYR A 491 -1.35 0.87 22.35
N LEU A 492 -1.60 0.08 23.39
CA LEU A 492 -0.76 0.03 24.58
C LEU A 492 0.28 -1.09 24.52
N ASP A 493 -0.02 -2.18 23.82
CA ASP A 493 0.88 -3.33 23.69
C ASP A 493 0.53 -4.21 22.48
N SER A 494 1.53 -4.83 21.85
CA SER A 494 1.39 -5.95 20.93
C SER A 494 2.74 -6.62 20.74
N THR A 495 2.77 -7.94 20.58
CA THR A 495 3.95 -8.67 20.10
C THR A 495 3.92 -8.89 18.59
N PRO A 496 5.06 -9.14 17.92
CA PRO A 496 5.16 -9.44 16.48
C PRO A 496 4.20 -10.51 15.93
N THR A 497 3.97 -11.58 16.69
CA THR A 497 3.04 -12.66 16.34
C THR A 497 1.64 -12.47 16.95
N HIS A 498 1.39 -11.33 17.59
CA HIS A 498 0.14 -11.02 18.31
C HIS A 498 -0.18 -12.07 19.38
N SER A 499 0.86 -12.65 20.00
CA SER A 499 0.76 -13.61 21.11
C SER A 499 0.24 -12.96 22.40
N TYR A 500 0.48 -11.65 22.53
CA TYR A 500 -0.19 -10.73 23.44
C TYR A 500 -0.52 -9.42 22.70
N MET A 501 -1.66 -8.80 23.01
CA MET A 501 -2.03 -7.46 22.55
C MET A 501 -2.87 -6.72 23.60
N LYS A 502 -2.80 -5.39 23.60
CA LYS A 502 -3.61 -4.51 24.44
C LYS A 502 -3.88 -3.16 23.76
N ALA A 503 -5.13 -2.74 23.77
CA ALA A 503 -5.55 -1.41 23.36
C ALA A 503 -6.58 -0.82 24.35
N LEU A 504 -6.72 0.50 24.32
CA LEU A 504 -7.63 1.28 25.16
C LEU A 504 -8.46 2.22 24.28
N TYR A 505 -9.77 2.30 24.54
CA TYR A 505 -10.69 3.29 23.99
C TYR A 505 -11.35 4.06 25.13
N LYS A 506 -11.47 5.39 25.01
CA LYS A 506 -12.18 6.26 25.96
C LYS A 506 -13.61 6.50 25.48
N TYR A 507 -14.57 5.84 26.12
CA TYR A 507 -15.98 5.98 25.75
C TYR A 507 -16.71 6.98 26.66
N PRO A 508 -17.36 8.04 26.15
CA PRO A 508 -17.99 9.04 27.01
C PRO A 508 -19.27 8.54 27.71
N GLN A 509 -19.50 9.00 28.94
CA GLN A 509 -20.74 8.72 29.69
C GLN A 509 -21.91 9.60 29.25
N ASN A 510 -21.67 10.63 28.44
CA ASN A 510 -22.67 11.47 27.80
C ASN A 510 -22.80 11.12 26.31
N GLU A 511 -23.89 11.56 25.68
CA GLU A 511 -24.13 11.34 24.25
C GLU A 511 -22.92 11.82 23.42
N TYR A 512 -22.39 10.95 22.57
CA TYR A 512 -21.24 11.26 21.73
C TYR A 512 -21.62 12.34 20.69
N PRO A 513 -20.86 13.45 20.57
CA PRO A 513 -21.34 14.69 19.94
C PRO A 513 -21.20 14.74 18.40
N TYR A 514 -21.60 13.67 17.69
CA TYR A 514 -21.40 13.49 16.24
C TYR A 514 -21.70 14.74 15.39
N GLN A 515 -22.91 15.32 15.53
CA GLN A 515 -23.34 16.46 14.70
C GLN A 515 -22.54 17.74 14.99
N ARG A 516 -22.14 17.97 16.24
CA ARG A 516 -21.33 19.14 16.63
C ARG A 516 -19.92 19.04 16.05
N LEU A 517 -19.33 17.85 16.03
CA LEU A 517 -18.02 17.60 15.45
C LEU A 517 -18.00 17.87 13.94
N VAL A 518 -19.03 17.45 13.19
CA VAL A 518 -19.13 17.75 11.75
C VAL A 518 -19.34 19.25 11.52
N GLN A 519 -20.40 19.84 12.09
CA GLN A 519 -20.78 21.23 11.81
C GLN A 519 -19.68 22.22 12.20
N ALA A 520 -19.07 22.05 13.38
CA ALA A 520 -18.08 22.99 13.88
C ALA A 520 -16.70 22.86 13.22
N ASN A 521 -16.41 21.77 12.48
CA ASN A 521 -15.21 21.67 11.64
C ASN A 521 -15.49 22.16 10.21
N GLN A 522 -16.69 21.93 9.67
CA GLN A 522 -17.15 22.54 8.40
C GLN A 522 -17.18 24.08 8.45
N GLU A 523 -17.50 24.68 9.60
CA GLU A 523 -17.51 26.14 9.80
C GLU A 523 -16.11 26.74 10.02
N ARG A 524 -15.06 25.92 10.21
CA ARG A 524 -13.69 26.38 10.47
C ARG A 524 -12.90 26.60 9.19
N GLY A 525 -12.13 27.68 9.17
CA GLY A 525 -11.16 27.94 8.10
C GLY A 525 -9.79 27.31 8.40
N ILE A 526 -8.99 27.06 7.37
CA ILE A 526 -7.64 26.45 7.43
C ILE A 526 -6.64 27.12 8.41
N HIS A 527 -6.92 28.33 8.89
CA HIS A 527 -6.10 29.07 9.86
C HIS A 527 -6.59 28.95 11.32
N GLN A 528 -7.65 28.17 11.56
CA GLN A 528 -8.15 27.83 12.89
C GLN A 528 -7.69 26.41 13.23
N PRO A 529 -7.48 26.06 14.51
CA PRO A 529 -7.30 24.67 14.91
C PRO A 529 -8.58 23.88 14.62
N GLU A 530 -8.50 22.55 14.61
CA GLU A 530 -9.66 21.66 14.54
C GLU A 530 -10.46 21.69 15.86
N LEU A 531 -11.68 21.15 15.86
CA LEU A 531 -12.45 20.85 17.07
C LEU A 531 -12.27 19.37 17.42
N GLU A 532 -11.66 19.09 18.56
CA GLU A 532 -11.49 17.72 19.06
C GLU A 532 -12.65 17.23 19.92
N LEU A 533 -12.70 15.90 20.11
CA LEU A 533 -13.64 15.27 21.04
C LEU A 533 -13.49 15.83 22.46
N GLU A 534 -12.26 16.15 22.89
CA GLU A 534 -11.99 16.75 24.20
C GLU A 534 -12.51 18.20 24.32
N ASP A 535 -12.36 19.03 23.28
CA ASP A 535 -12.94 20.39 23.22
C ASP A 535 -14.48 20.42 23.34
N THR A 536 -15.14 19.27 23.18
CA THR A 536 -16.59 19.21 23.32
C THR A 536 -17.07 19.31 24.77
N GLY A 537 -16.21 19.04 25.75
CA GLY A 537 -16.58 18.90 27.16
C GLY A 537 -17.24 17.55 27.49
N VAL A 538 -17.30 16.60 26.54
CA VAL A 538 -17.93 15.27 26.78
C VAL A 538 -17.15 14.43 27.81
N PHE A 539 -15.90 14.79 28.10
CA PHE A 539 -15.04 14.19 29.11
C PHE A 539 -14.89 15.02 30.41
N ASP A 540 -15.63 16.12 30.54
CA ASP A 540 -15.62 16.97 31.74
C ASP A 540 -15.86 16.15 33.02
N GLU A 541 -15.21 16.54 34.12
CA GLU A 541 -15.21 15.80 35.40
C GLU A 541 -14.74 14.33 35.27
N SER A 542 -13.98 13.99 34.22
CA SER A 542 -13.57 12.61 33.87
C SER A 542 -14.75 11.66 33.56
N ARG A 543 -15.87 12.17 33.05
CA ARG A 543 -17.11 11.40 32.78
C ARG A 543 -17.02 10.51 31.52
N TYR A 544 -16.09 9.56 31.57
CA TYR A 544 -15.88 8.50 30.57
C TYR A 544 -15.61 7.14 31.23
N TRP A 545 -15.63 6.08 30.43
CA TRP A 545 -15.04 4.80 30.79
C TRP A 545 -13.75 4.59 29.99
N ASP A 546 -12.69 4.15 30.67
CA ASP A 546 -11.56 3.51 29.99
C ASP A 546 -11.98 2.07 29.65
N VAL A 547 -12.18 1.77 28.36
CA VAL A 547 -12.51 0.44 27.85
C VAL A 547 -11.24 -0.18 27.27
N THR A 548 -10.64 -1.09 28.01
CA THR A 548 -9.41 -1.78 27.62
C THR A 548 -9.75 -3.15 27.03
N ALA A 549 -9.30 -3.42 25.80
CA ALA A 549 -9.30 -4.76 25.21
C ALA A 549 -7.90 -5.37 25.33
N GLU A 550 -7.79 -6.54 25.95
CA GLU A 550 -6.56 -7.34 26.03
C GLU A 550 -6.80 -8.71 25.37
N TYR A 551 -5.84 -9.14 24.55
CA TYR A 551 -5.85 -10.43 23.85
C TYR A 551 -4.59 -11.22 24.19
N ALA A 552 -4.72 -12.51 24.47
CA ALA A 552 -3.58 -13.39 24.73
C ALA A 552 -3.79 -14.75 24.06
N LYS A 553 -2.77 -15.32 23.42
CA LYS A 553 -2.85 -16.63 22.77
C LYS A 553 -2.31 -17.73 23.68
N SER A 554 -3.10 -18.76 24.02
CA SER A 554 -2.53 -19.96 24.64
C SER A 554 -1.80 -20.82 23.58
N SER A 555 -2.28 -20.78 22.34
CA SER A 555 -1.78 -21.50 21.16
C SER A 555 -2.06 -20.66 19.88
N PRO A 556 -1.61 -21.09 18.68
CA PRO A 556 -1.95 -20.42 17.41
C PRO A 556 -3.46 -20.30 17.11
N ASN A 557 -4.31 -21.19 17.64
CA ASN A 557 -5.75 -21.25 17.33
C ASN A 557 -6.65 -21.01 18.55
N ASN A 558 -6.10 -20.60 19.70
CA ASN A 558 -6.85 -20.42 20.94
C ASN A 558 -6.53 -19.04 21.55
N VAL A 559 -7.47 -18.12 21.40
CA VAL A 559 -7.39 -16.72 21.79
C VAL A 559 -8.22 -16.47 23.05
N LEU A 560 -7.54 -16.03 24.09
CA LEU A 560 -8.12 -15.53 25.33
C LEU A 560 -8.42 -14.04 25.16
N ILE A 561 -9.62 -13.62 25.50
CA ILE A 561 -10.11 -12.25 25.30
C ILE A 561 -10.56 -11.69 26.66
N GLN A 562 -10.02 -10.53 27.04
CA GLN A 562 -10.38 -9.84 28.27
C GLN A 562 -10.74 -8.39 27.98
N ILE A 563 -11.96 -7.99 28.34
CA ILE A 563 -12.46 -6.61 28.18
C ILE A 563 -12.66 -6.03 29.57
N THR A 564 -11.93 -4.97 29.88
CA THR A 564 -11.92 -4.33 31.20
C THR A 564 -12.44 -2.90 31.07
N VAL A 565 -13.48 -2.57 31.83
CA VAL A 565 -14.19 -1.29 31.79
C VAL A 565 -14.06 -0.59 33.13
N ALA A 566 -13.31 0.50 33.16
CA ALA A 566 -13.08 1.32 34.36
C ALA A 566 -13.86 2.63 34.28
N ASN A 567 -14.78 2.87 35.22
CA ASN A 567 -15.48 4.14 35.34
C ASN A 567 -14.54 5.20 35.93
N ARG A 568 -14.26 6.26 35.17
CA ARG A 568 -13.40 7.38 35.63
C ARG A 568 -14.19 8.56 36.19
N GLY A 569 -15.52 8.55 36.03
CA GLY A 569 -16.40 9.61 36.49
C GLY A 569 -16.65 9.58 38.00
N PRO A 570 -17.24 10.65 38.57
CA PRO A 570 -17.50 10.80 40.00
C PRO A 570 -18.75 10.04 40.49
N GLU A 571 -19.51 9.42 39.59
CA GLU A 571 -20.82 8.83 39.84
C GLU A 571 -20.90 7.39 39.33
N ASP A 572 -21.71 6.56 39.98
CA ASP A 572 -22.00 5.19 39.55
C ASP A 572 -22.74 5.22 38.21
N SER A 573 -22.25 4.49 37.21
CA SER A 573 -22.75 4.61 35.84
C SER A 573 -22.92 3.25 35.16
N THR A 574 -23.90 3.15 34.26
CA THR A 574 -24.27 1.91 33.57
C THR A 574 -23.86 1.94 32.12
N ILE A 575 -23.17 0.90 31.66
CA ILE A 575 -22.69 0.73 30.29
C ILE A 575 -23.12 -0.63 29.75
N HIS A 576 -23.61 -0.66 28.53
CA HIS A 576 -23.88 -1.89 27.80
C HIS A 576 -22.63 -2.24 27.01
N VAL A 577 -22.15 -3.47 27.19
CA VAL A 577 -20.98 -4.01 26.48
C VAL A 577 -21.44 -5.22 25.69
N ILE A 578 -21.19 -5.21 24.40
CA ILE A 578 -21.63 -6.24 23.45
C ILE A 578 -20.41 -6.72 22.66
N PRO A 579 -19.57 -7.60 23.24
CA PRO A 579 -18.54 -8.29 22.47
C PRO A 579 -19.21 -9.04 21.32
N THR A 580 -18.73 -8.85 20.11
CA THR A 580 -19.45 -9.19 18.87
C THR A 580 -18.56 -10.04 17.98
N LEU A 581 -19.11 -11.14 17.46
CA LEU A 581 -18.44 -12.11 16.60
C LEU A 581 -19.23 -12.28 15.30
N TRP A 582 -18.59 -12.19 14.14
CA TRP A 582 -19.27 -12.32 12.85
C TRP A 582 -18.39 -12.85 11.73
N PHE A 583 -19.04 -13.41 10.70
CA PHE A 583 -18.39 -13.70 9.43
C PHE A 583 -18.48 -12.48 8.49
N ARG A 584 -17.38 -12.14 7.80
CA ARG A 584 -17.40 -11.15 6.71
C ARG A 584 -18.41 -11.59 5.66
N ASN A 585 -19.20 -10.67 5.12
CA ASN A 585 -20.12 -11.04 4.04
C ASN A 585 -19.34 -11.33 2.76
N THR A 586 -19.38 -12.59 2.34
CA THR A 586 -18.74 -13.11 1.12
C THR A 586 -19.76 -13.75 0.17
N TRP A 587 -20.84 -14.27 0.73
CA TRP A 587 -21.88 -15.03 0.03
C TRP A 587 -22.83 -14.12 -0.77
N SER A 588 -23.13 -12.90 -0.31
CA SER A 588 -23.97 -11.94 -1.07
C SER A 588 -23.21 -11.27 -2.23
N TRP A 589 -21.95 -11.66 -2.45
CA TRP A 589 -21.09 -11.28 -3.58
C TRP A 589 -20.59 -12.51 -4.39
N GLY A 590 -21.17 -13.69 -4.15
CA GLY A 590 -20.86 -14.91 -4.93
C GLY A 590 -19.57 -15.66 -4.56
N CYS A 591 -18.93 -15.36 -3.42
CA CYS A 591 -17.76 -16.08 -2.88
C CYS A 591 -16.50 -16.15 -3.79
N THR A 592 -16.43 -15.35 -4.87
CA THR A 592 -15.47 -15.47 -5.99
C THR A 592 -13.99 -15.63 -5.60
N HIS A 593 -13.54 -14.90 -4.56
CA HIS A 593 -12.13 -14.89 -4.12
C HIS A 593 -11.86 -15.73 -2.86
N GLU A 594 -12.89 -16.34 -2.27
CA GLU A 594 -12.87 -16.87 -0.90
C GLU A 594 -12.93 -18.41 -0.83
N GLY A 595 -13.25 -19.06 -1.94
CA GLY A 595 -13.34 -20.52 -2.03
C GLY A 595 -14.56 -21.13 -1.33
N CYS A 596 -15.51 -20.31 -0.86
CA CYS A 596 -16.76 -20.78 -0.28
C CYS A 596 -17.79 -21.16 -1.36
N THR A 597 -18.49 -22.27 -1.14
CA THR A 597 -19.73 -22.67 -1.83
C THR A 597 -20.94 -22.56 -0.90
N MET A 598 -20.73 -22.56 0.41
CA MET A 598 -21.75 -22.48 1.46
C MET A 598 -21.64 -21.18 2.27
N LYS A 599 -22.79 -20.58 2.59
CA LYS A 599 -22.87 -19.48 3.57
C LYS A 599 -22.44 -20.01 4.96
N PRO A 600 -21.50 -19.36 5.66
CA PRO A 600 -21.06 -19.78 6.99
C PRO A 600 -22.15 -19.59 8.05
N ARG A 601 -21.92 -20.12 9.25
CA ARG A 601 -22.92 -20.16 10.32
C ARG A 601 -22.31 -19.98 11.70
N LEU A 602 -22.93 -19.10 12.48
CA LEU A 602 -22.88 -19.06 13.94
C LEU A 602 -24.16 -19.70 14.49
N ALA A 603 -24.06 -20.44 15.58
CA ALA A 603 -25.22 -20.97 16.30
C ALA A 603 -24.93 -21.15 17.79
N SER A 604 -25.94 -20.97 18.63
CA SER A 604 -25.91 -21.35 20.04
C SER A 604 -25.65 -22.85 20.19
N ASP A 605 -24.78 -23.18 21.14
CA ASP A 605 -24.46 -24.53 21.60
C ASP A 605 -24.45 -24.60 23.15
N GLY A 606 -25.30 -23.75 23.75
CA GLY A 606 -25.39 -23.52 25.19
C GLY A 606 -25.57 -22.03 25.53
N PRO A 607 -26.00 -21.68 26.75
CA PRO A 607 -26.32 -20.30 27.13
C PRO A 607 -25.13 -19.34 27.01
N SER A 608 -23.90 -19.87 27.05
CA SER A 608 -22.65 -19.11 27.00
C SER A 608 -21.69 -19.61 25.91
N ARG A 609 -22.16 -20.39 24.91
CA ARG A 609 -21.32 -20.90 23.83
C ARG A 609 -21.93 -20.70 22.44
N VAL A 610 -21.12 -20.21 21.51
CA VAL A 610 -21.43 -20.14 20.09
C VAL A 610 -20.49 -21.06 19.32
N ARG A 611 -21.05 -21.98 18.51
CA ARG A 611 -20.30 -22.76 17.53
C ARG A 611 -20.26 -22.02 16.19
N CYS A 612 -19.08 -21.99 15.59
CA CYS A 612 -18.74 -21.27 14.37
C CYS A 612 -18.35 -22.27 13.29
N THR A 613 -18.93 -22.15 12.10
CA THR A 613 -18.69 -23.08 10.99
C THR A 613 -18.57 -22.31 9.69
N HIS A 614 -17.46 -22.53 8.99
CA HIS A 614 -17.12 -21.98 7.68
C HIS A 614 -16.41 -23.07 6.88
N GLU A 615 -16.43 -23.00 5.55
CA GLU A 615 -16.02 -24.11 4.69
C GLU A 615 -14.49 -24.30 4.65
N THR A 616 -13.74 -23.20 4.56
CA THR A 616 -12.27 -23.18 4.47
C THR A 616 -11.55 -22.89 5.79
N LEU A 617 -12.27 -22.94 6.92
CA LEU A 617 -11.75 -22.69 8.27
C LEU A 617 -12.31 -23.77 9.19
N HIS A 618 -11.45 -24.43 9.98
CA HIS A 618 -11.87 -25.45 10.94
C HIS A 618 -13.00 -24.93 11.86
N PRO A 619 -13.82 -25.80 12.47
CA PRO A 619 -14.80 -25.38 13.45
C PRO A 619 -14.15 -24.63 14.63
N TYR A 620 -14.70 -23.47 14.98
CA TYR A 620 -14.34 -22.71 16.18
C TYR A 620 -15.50 -22.68 17.16
N CYS A 621 -15.19 -22.60 18.44
CA CYS A 621 -16.12 -22.30 19.51
C CYS A 621 -15.74 -20.98 20.18
N TRP A 622 -16.75 -20.17 20.51
CA TRP A 622 -16.60 -18.97 21.32
C TRP A 622 -17.39 -19.17 22.61
N GLU A 623 -16.70 -19.26 23.75
CA GLU A 623 -17.31 -19.32 25.08
C GLU A 623 -17.17 -17.97 25.80
N VAL A 624 -18.27 -17.48 26.36
CA VAL A 624 -18.37 -16.17 27.03
C VAL A 624 -18.57 -16.31 28.54
N GLY A 625 -17.98 -15.41 29.32
CA GLY A 625 -18.04 -15.45 30.77
C GLY A 625 -19.37 -14.97 31.34
N GLU A 626 -19.70 -15.43 32.54
CA GLU A 626 -20.80 -14.87 33.31
C GLU A 626 -20.42 -13.52 33.95
N HIS A 627 -21.42 -12.65 34.13
CA HIS A 627 -21.34 -11.45 34.97
C HIS A 627 -22.42 -11.54 36.05
N ASP A 628 -22.09 -11.21 37.30
CA ASP A 628 -22.97 -11.35 38.47
C ASP A 628 -23.71 -12.70 38.58
N GLY A 629 -23.02 -13.79 38.22
CA GLY A 629 -23.55 -15.17 38.24
C GLY A 629 -24.62 -15.44 37.18
N LYS A 630 -24.56 -14.75 36.04
CA LYS A 630 -25.49 -14.90 34.91
C LYS A 630 -24.73 -14.88 33.58
N ALA A 631 -25.13 -15.75 32.65
CA ALA A 631 -24.73 -15.65 31.26
C ALA A 631 -25.30 -14.36 30.61
N PRO A 632 -24.61 -13.77 29.63
CA PRO A 632 -25.14 -12.66 28.81
C PRO A 632 -26.27 -13.14 27.88
N GLU A 633 -27.02 -12.20 27.31
CA GLU A 633 -27.99 -12.53 26.27
C GLU A 633 -27.28 -12.65 24.90
N LEU A 634 -27.36 -13.81 24.24
CA LEU A 634 -26.73 -14.03 22.92
C LEU A 634 -27.65 -13.57 21.78
N LEU A 635 -27.37 -12.39 21.23
CA LEU A 635 -28.17 -11.72 20.21
C LEU A 635 -27.69 -12.08 18.80
N PHE A 636 -28.41 -12.99 18.13
CA PHE A 636 -28.06 -13.46 16.78
C PHE A 636 -28.72 -12.64 15.67
N THR A 637 -27.97 -12.35 14.60
CA THR A 637 -28.47 -11.77 13.34
C THR A 637 -27.62 -12.24 12.14
N GLU A 638 -27.89 -11.71 10.96
CA GLU A 638 -27.07 -11.89 9.77
C GLU A 638 -26.23 -10.64 9.48
N ASN A 639 -24.98 -10.80 9.01
CA ASN A 639 -24.17 -9.68 8.50
C ASN A 639 -24.63 -9.30 7.08
N GLU A 640 -25.89 -8.89 6.92
CA GLU A 640 -26.54 -8.61 5.63
C GLU A 640 -27.02 -7.16 5.57
N THR A 641 -26.88 -6.55 4.39
CA THR A 641 -27.28 -5.17 4.13
C THR A 641 -28.79 -4.95 4.36
N ASN A 642 -29.12 -3.92 5.14
CA ASN A 642 -30.49 -3.46 5.37
C ASN A 642 -30.97 -2.59 4.20
N HIS A 643 -31.28 -3.24 3.08
CA HIS A 643 -31.79 -2.61 1.85
C HIS A 643 -33.05 -1.76 2.07
N SER A 644 -33.89 -2.10 3.06
CA SER A 644 -35.10 -1.35 3.43
C SER A 644 -34.75 0.02 3.99
N ARG A 645 -33.81 0.08 4.96
CA ARG A 645 -33.31 1.34 5.52
C ARG A 645 -32.55 2.18 4.49
N LEU A 646 -31.66 1.54 3.74
CA LEU A 646 -30.65 2.24 2.92
C LEU A 646 -31.13 2.62 1.52
N PHE A 647 -31.98 1.79 0.90
CA PHE A 647 -32.31 1.88 -0.53
C PHE A 647 -33.82 1.75 -0.81
N GLY A 648 -34.67 1.71 0.23
CA GLY A 648 -36.11 1.48 0.10
C GLY A 648 -36.50 0.09 -0.45
N GLY A 649 -35.54 -0.85 -0.47
CA GLY A 649 -35.73 -2.20 -1.02
C GLY A 649 -36.28 -3.21 -0.02
N GLN A 650 -36.48 -4.46 -0.46
CA GLN A 650 -36.84 -5.56 0.44
C GLN A 650 -35.58 -6.27 0.95
N ASN A 651 -35.48 -6.49 2.27
CA ASN A 651 -34.38 -7.25 2.86
C ASN A 651 -34.50 -8.75 2.53
N ARG A 652 -33.37 -9.42 2.23
CA ARG A 652 -33.28 -10.88 2.02
C ARG A 652 -33.68 -11.70 3.27
N THR A 653 -33.66 -11.06 4.44
CA THR A 653 -33.88 -11.62 5.78
C THR A 653 -34.46 -10.53 6.69
N PRO A 654 -35.33 -10.84 7.68
CA PRO A 654 -35.77 -9.85 8.67
C PRO A 654 -34.65 -9.50 9.68
N PHE A 655 -33.65 -10.36 9.83
CA PHE A 655 -32.50 -10.18 10.70
C PHE A 655 -31.31 -9.71 9.85
N VAL A 656 -30.83 -8.47 10.06
CA VAL A 656 -29.85 -7.75 9.23
C VAL A 656 -28.71 -7.18 10.09
N LYS A 657 -27.69 -6.55 9.46
CA LYS A 657 -26.44 -6.12 10.14
C LYS A 657 -26.70 -5.24 11.38
N ASP A 658 -27.66 -4.32 11.28
CA ASP A 658 -28.06 -3.37 12.32
C ASP A 658 -29.11 -3.90 13.31
N SER A 659 -29.58 -5.16 13.20
CA SER A 659 -30.56 -5.73 14.12
C SER A 659 -30.17 -5.67 15.60
N ILE A 660 -28.88 -5.79 15.93
CA ILE A 660 -28.40 -5.70 17.32
C ILE A 660 -28.48 -4.25 17.82
N ASN A 661 -28.26 -3.25 16.95
CA ASN A 661 -28.50 -1.84 17.26
C ASN A 661 -29.99 -1.59 17.56
N GLU A 662 -30.88 -2.07 16.70
CA GLU A 662 -32.33 -1.94 16.90
C GLU A 662 -32.81 -2.62 18.20
N TYR A 663 -32.22 -3.76 18.56
CA TYR A 663 -32.53 -4.52 19.78
C TYR A 663 -32.09 -3.80 21.07
N VAL A 664 -30.86 -3.27 21.08
CA VAL A 664 -30.23 -2.68 22.28
C VAL A 664 -30.61 -1.21 22.46
N VAL A 665 -30.48 -0.40 21.39
CA VAL A 665 -30.65 1.07 21.44
C VAL A 665 -32.11 1.49 21.28
N HIS A 666 -32.90 0.72 20.54
CA HIS A 666 -34.31 1.04 20.25
C HIS A 666 -35.31 0.02 20.82
N GLY A 667 -34.84 -1.00 21.54
CA GLY A 667 -35.67 -1.96 22.25
C GLY A 667 -36.49 -2.92 21.37
N LYS A 668 -36.23 -3.00 20.06
CA LYS A 668 -37.00 -3.80 19.10
C LYS A 668 -36.62 -5.28 19.20
N LYS A 669 -37.27 -5.99 20.11
CA LYS A 669 -36.96 -7.38 20.48
C LYS A 669 -37.15 -8.37 19.33
N GLU A 670 -37.98 -8.03 18.35
CA GLU A 670 -38.26 -8.80 17.14
C GLU A 670 -37.16 -8.74 16.06
N CYS A 671 -36.19 -7.83 16.18
CA CYS A 671 -35.15 -7.64 15.15
C CYS A 671 -34.04 -8.70 15.16
N VAL A 672 -33.87 -9.47 16.24
CA VAL A 672 -32.88 -10.55 16.36
C VAL A 672 -33.50 -11.93 16.11
N ASN A 673 -32.70 -12.92 15.72
CA ASN A 673 -33.19 -14.24 15.32
C ASN A 673 -33.49 -15.15 16.53
N PRO A 674 -34.77 -15.47 16.84
CA PRO A 674 -35.13 -16.31 18.00
C PRO A 674 -34.83 -17.81 17.77
N LYS A 675 -34.10 -18.16 16.71
CA LYS A 675 -33.58 -19.51 16.43
C LYS A 675 -32.08 -19.63 16.75
N GLU A 676 -31.54 -18.65 17.47
CA GLU A 676 -30.17 -18.60 18.02
C GLU A 676 -29.09 -18.99 16.99
N LYS A 677 -29.17 -18.39 15.80
CA LYS A 677 -28.26 -18.64 14.69
C LYS A 677 -28.20 -17.47 13.70
N GLY A 678 -27.11 -17.39 12.95
CA GLY A 678 -26.98 -16.45 11.83
C GLY A 678 -25.54 -16.35 11.35
N THR A 679 -25.10 -15.15 10.99
CA THR A 679 -23.70 -14.85 10.62
C THR A 679 -23.06 -13.72 11.44
N LYS A 680 -23.81 -13.06 12.33
CA LYS A 680 -23.31 -12.13 13.36
C LYS A 680 -24.00 -12.44 14.70
N VAL A 681 -23.26 -12.37 15.81
CA VAL A 681 -23.78 -12.51 17.17
C VAL A 681 -23.12 -11.50 18.11
N GLY A 682 -23.88 -10.94 19.04
CA GLY A 682 -23.37 -10.11 20.13
C GLY A 682 -23.76 -10.70 21.48
N ALA A 683 -22.82 -10.78 22.42
CA ALA A 683 -23.10 -11.18 23.80
C ALA A 683 -23.45 -9.95 24.63
N HIS A 684 -24.73 -9.67 24.86
CA HIS A 684 -25.16 -8.44 25.52
C HIS A 684 -25.00 -8.54 27.04
N TYR A 685 -24.06 -7.76 27.57
CA TYR A 685 -23.91 -7.46 29.00
C TYR A 685 -24.45 -6.06 29.31
N VAL A 686 -25.09 -5.90 30.47
CA VAL A 686 -25.39 -4.60 31.08
C VAL A 686 -24.59 -4.50 32.36
N LEU A 687 -23.56 -3.66 32.37
CA LEU A 687 -22.63 -3.50 33.50
C LEU A 687 -23.01 -2.27 34.31
N HIS A 688 -23.25 -2.44 35.60
CA HIS A 688 -23.27 -1.32 36.54
C HIS A 688 -21.86 -1.16 37.12
N VAL A 689 -21.20 -0.04 36.82
CA VAL A 689 -19.80 0.21 37.20
C VAL A 689 -19.77 1.39 38.17
N PRO A 690 -19.57 1.16 39.49
CA PRO A 690 -19.55 2.24 40.47
C PRO A 690 -18.39 3.24 40.25
N ALA A 691 -18.49 4.42 40.85
CA ALA A 691 -17.51 5.50 40.70
C ALA A 691 -16.07 5.05 41.02
N GLY A 692 -15.15 5.30 40.09
CA GLY A 692 -13.74 4.87 40.20
C GLY A 692 -13.51 3.35 40.17
N GLN A 693 -14.55 2.52 40.01
CA GLN A 693 -14.44 1.06 40.00
C GLN A 693 -14.25 0.50 38.59
N THR A 694 -13.92 -0.79 38.53
CA THR A 694 -13.60 -1.52 37.30
C THR A 694 -14.32 -2.86 37.26
N VAL A 695 -14.91 -3.19 36.12
CA VAL A 695 -15.50 -4.51 35.83
C VAL A 695 -14.74 -5.15 34.66
N THR A 696 -14.47 -6.45 34.76
CA THR A 696 -13.76 -7.22 33.72
C THR A 696 -14.64 -8.36 33.23
N LEU A 697 -14.78 -8.46 31.91
CA LEU A 697 -15.41 -9.55 31.19
C LEU A 697 -14.33 -10.41 30.51
N GLN A 698 -14.59 -11.71 30.40
CA GLN A 698 -13.68 -12.67 29.76
C GLN A 698 -14.44 -13.54 28.76
N SER A 699 -13.82 -13.86 27.63
CA SER A 699 -14.31 -14.86 26.67
C SER A 699 -13.14 -15.56 25.98
N ARG A 700 -13.39 -16.70 25.33
CA ARG A 700 -12.36 -17.52 24.69
C ARG A 700 -12.83 -17.97 23.31
N LEU A 701 -12.05 -17.68 22.27
CA LEU A 701 -12.28 -18.12 20.90
C LEU A 701 -11.23 -19.16 20.53
N TYR A 702 -11.65 -20.39 20.28
CA TYR A 702 -10.75 -21.54 20.13
C TYR A 702 -11.23 -22.53 19.07
N GLN A 703 -10.30 -23.21 18.40
CA GLN A 703 -10.63 -24.31 17.49
C GLN A 703 -11.21 -25.51 18.29
N GLU A 704 -12.20 -26.21 17.75
CA GLU A 704 -13.01 -27.18 18.51
C GLU A 704 -12.21 -28.35 19.12
N ASP A 705 -11.07 -28.70 18.54
CA ASP A 705 -10.09 -29.69 19.00
C ASP A 705 -9.13 -29.16 20.07
N GLU A 706 -8.96 -27.84 20.20
CA GLU A 706 -8.16 -27.16 21.24
C GLU A 706 -9.01 -26.74 22.45
N ALA A 707 -10.11 -27.45 22.72
CA ALA A 707 -11.03 -27.18 23.81
C ALA A 707 -10.41 -27.41 25.20
N VAL A 708 -10.66 -26.48 26.12
CA VAL A 708 -10.22 -26.56 27.53
C VAL A 708 -11.45 -26.43 28.44
N THR A 709 -11.55 -27.28 29.46
CA THR A 709 -12.72 -27.33 30.36
C THR A 709 -12.28 -27.12 31.82
N PRO A 710 -12.78 -26.08 32.52
CA PRO A 710 -13.59 -24.97 32.01
C PRO A 710 -12.76 -23.97 31.20
N ALA A 711 -13.33 -23.41 30.12
CA ALA A 711 -12.60 -22.54 29.19
C ALA A 711 -12.03 -21.28 29.85
N LEU A 712 -12.72 -20.74 30.86
CA LEU A 712 -12.36 -19.52 31.59
C LEU A 712 -11.80 -19.82 33.01
N GLY A 713 -11.17 -20.99 33.18
CA GLY A 713 -10.57 -21.42 34.44
C GLY A 713 -9.17 -20.85 34.74
N GLU A 714 -8.43 -21.49 35.64
CA GLU A 714 -7.06 -21.08 35.99
C GLU A 714 -6.07 -21.17 34.81
N ASP A 715 -6.32 -22.03 33.81
CA ASP A 715 -5.56 -22.05 32.55
C ASP A 715 -5.63 -20.69 31.84
N PHE A 716 -6.81 -20.07 31.76
CA PHE A 716 -6.99 -18.76 31.15
C PHE A 716 -6.06 -17.74 31.82
N LYS A 717 -6.15 -17.62 33.15
CA LYS A 717 -5.33 -16.67 33.93
C LYS A 717 -3.83 -16.94 33.80
N THR A 718 -3.44 -18.21 33.84
CA THR A 718 -2.04 -18.64 33.74
C THR A 718 -1.46 -18.29 32.37
N SER A 719 -2.14 -18.69 31.30
CA SER A 719 -1.77 -18.38 29.92
C SER A 719 -1.75 -16.87 29.65
N PHE A 720 -2.72 -16.10 30.18
CA PHE A 720 -2.77 -14.64 30.02
C PHE A 720 -1.56 -13.94 30.67
N ASN A 721 -1.25 -14.30 31.92
CA ASN A 721 -0.13 -13.73 32.66
C ASN A 721 1.23 -14.20 32.11
N GLN A 722 1.30 -15.41 31.54
CA GLN A 722 2.47 -15.88 30.82
C GLN A 722 2.69 -15.05 29.54
N ARG A 723 1.66 -14.82 28.71
CA ARG A 723 1.78 -14.00 27.50
C ARG A 723 2.19 -12.55 27.81
N LYS A 724 1.68 -11.96 28.90
CA LYS A 724 2.15 -10.66 29.42
C LYS A 724 3.65 -10.68 29.77
N SER A 725 4.07 -11.61 30.63
CA SER A 725 5.47 -11.76 31.05
C SER A 725 6.44 -11.99 29.86
N GLU A 726 5.99 -12.69 28.82
CA GLU A 726 6.77 -12.94 27.61
C GLU A 726 6.87 -11.71 26.71
N ALA A 727 5.83 -10.88 26.63
CA ALA A 727 5.88 -9.59 25.94
C ALA A 727 6.82 -8.61 26.66
N ASP A 728 6.79 -8.58 28.00
CA ASP A 728 7.73 -7.80 28.81
C ASP A 728 9.18 -8.22 28.56
N ALA A 729 9.45 -9.54 28.51
CA ALA A 729 10.78 -10.07 28.20
C ALA A 729 11.24 -9.76 26.77
N PHE A 730 10.33 -9.82 25.79
CA PHE A 730 10.62 -9.43 24.41
C PHE A 730 10.99 -7.95 24.29
N TYR A 731 10.17 -7.05 24.86
CA TYR A 731 10.43 -5.61 24.80
C TYR A 731 11.67 -5.19 25.60
N ALA A 732 12.00 -5.88 26.70
CA ALA A 732 13.24 -5.67 27.44
C ALA A 732 14.51 -6.09 26.66
N ALA A 733 14.38 -6.94 25.64
CA ALA A 733 15.48 -7.30 24.73
C ALA A 733 15.52 -6.40 23.49
N ALA A 734 14.36 -6.03 22.92
CA ALA A 734 14.26 -5.22 21.72
C ALA A 734 14.53 -3.71 21.93
N ILE A 735 14.14 -3.16 23.09
CA ILE A 735 14.31 -1.73 23.41
C ILE A 735 15.66 -1.50 24.11
N PRO A 736 16.49 -0.52 23.67
CA PRO A 736 17.79 -0.28 24.29
C PRO A 736 17.71 0.11 25.77
N ALA A 737 18.28 -0.71 26.66
CA ALA A 737 18.31 -0.54 28.12
C ALA A 737 19.06 0.69 28.66
N ARG A 738 19.36 1.69 27.81
CA ARG A 738 19.84 3.02 28.18
C ARG A 738 18.70 4.04 28.37
N LEU A 739 17.50 3.72 27.91
CA LEU A 739 16.31 4.57 28.02
C LEU A 739 15.74 4.52 29.44
N SER A 740 15.10 5.59 29.87
CA SER A 740 14.28 5.63 31.09
C SER A 740 13.03 4.74 30.96
N ALA A 741 12.33 4.49 32.06
CA ALA A 741 11.08 3.74 32.05
C ALA A 741 9.98 4.41 31.19
N GLU A 742 9.95 5.74 31.17
CA GLU A 742 8.99 6.53 30.38
C GLU A 742 9.30 6.45 28.88
N GLU A 743 10.55 6.68 28.48
CA GLU A 743 11.02 6.51 27.10
C GLU A 743 10.85 5.05 26.61
N THR A 744 11.06 4.06 27.49
CA THR A 744 10.84 2.64 27.19
C THR A 744 9.36 2.35 26.96
N ASN A 745 8.46 2.93 27.76
CA ASN A 745 7.02 2.81 27.55
C ASN A 745 6.58 3.49 26.25
N VAL A 746 7.08 4.69 25.94
CA VAL A 746 6.78 5.38 24.66
C VAL A 746 7.28 4.55 23.46
N ALA A 747 8.48 4.00 23.53
CA ALA A 747 9.01 3.12 22.48
C ALA A 747 8.18 1.83 22.31
N ARG A 748 7.74 1.22 23.42
CA ARG A 748 6.84 0.05 23.39
C ARG A 748 5.49 0.37 22.76
N GLN A 749 4.88 1.50 23.12
CA GLN A 749 3.59 1.92 22.56
C GLN A 749 3.71 2.28 21.07
N GLY A 750 4.79 2.94 20.65
CA GLY A 750 5.06 3.20 19.22
C GLY A 750 5.20 1.92 18.38
N LEU A 751 5.94 0.93 18.91
CA LEU A 751 6.05 -0.40 18.28
C LEU A 751 4.73 -1.19 18.32
N ALA A 752 3.95 -1.05 19.39
CA ALA A 752 2.61 -1.62 19.48
C ALA A 752 1.66 -1.02 18.43
N SER A 753 1.64 0.31 18.26
CA SER A 753 0.84 0.98 17.23
C SER A 753 1.12 0.45 15.83
N LEU A 754 2.40 0.31 15.45
CA LEU A 754 2.80 -0.30 14.17
C LEU A 754 2.27 -1.73 14.01
N LEU A 755 2.24 -2.51 15.09
CA LEU A 755 1.72 -3.88 15.08
C LEU A 755 0.19 -3.94 15.01
N TRP A 756 -0.51 -3.00 15.64
CA TRP A 756 -1.96 -2.85 15.52
C TRP A 756 -2.40 -2.33 14.14
N THR A 757 -1.57 -1.57 13.42
CA THR A 757 -1.85 -1.13 12.03
C THR A 757 -1.62 -2.21 10.96
N LYS A 758 -1.39 -3.48 11.33
CA LYS A 758 -1.41 -4.60 10.37
C LYS A 758 -2.86 -4.93 10.00
N GLN A 759 -3.39 -4.43 8.88
CA GLN A 759 -4.78 -4.64 8.44
C GLN A 759 -4.89 -5.65 7.29
N PHE A 760 -6.02 -6.35 7.17
CA PHE A 760 -6.36 -7.12 5.97
C PHE A 760 -6.86 -6.18 4.86
N TYR A 761 -6.16 -6.14 3.72
CA TYR A 761 -6.53 -5.31 2.59
C TYR A 761 -6.86 -6.17 1.37
N HIS A 762 -8.14 -6.22 1.02
CA HIS A 762 -8.66 -6.92 -0.14
C HIS A 762 -9.23 -5.91 -1.13
N TYR A 763 -8.70 -5.85 -2.34
CA TYR A 763 -9.17 -4.93 -3.39
C TYR A 763 -8.76 -5.48 -4.75
N VAL A 764 -9.75 -5.80 -5.59
CA VAL A 764 -9.52 -6.33 -6.94
C VAL A 764 -10.13 -5.33 -7.92
N VAL A 765 -9.28 -4.52 -8.54
CA VAL A 765 -9.73 -3.36 -9.35
C VAL A 765 -10.65 -3.79 -10.48
N LYS A 766 -10.34 -4.90 -11.16
CA LYS A 766 -11.19 -5.46 -12.22
C LYS A 766 -12.63 -5.71 -11.74
N ASP A 767 -12.81 -6.47 -10.68
CA ASP A 767 -14.11 -6.88 -10.18
C ASP A 767 -14.85 -5.69 -9.53
N TRP A 768 -14.11 -4.75 -8.93
CA TRP A 768 -14.62 -3.45 -8.46
C TRP A 768 -15.14 -2.55 -9.61
N MET A 769 -14.52 -2.61 -10.80
CA MET A 769 -14.92 -1.87 -12.00
C MET A 769 -16.06 -2.53 -12.78
N GLU A 770 -16.04 -3.86 -12.91
CA GLU A 770 -17.09 -4.64 -13.59
C GLU A 770 -18.38 -4.72 -12.74
N GLY A 771 -18.24 -4.79 -11.41
CA GLY A 771 -19.32 -4.89 -10.43
C GLY A 771 -19.83 -6.32 -10.22
N ASP A 772 -20.34 -6.59 -9.01
CA ASP A 772 -20.80 -7.92 -8.62
C ASP A 772 -22.14 -8.31 -9.29
N PRO A 773 -22.30 -9.55 -9.81
CA PRO A 773 -23.47 -9.92 -10.65
C PRO A 773 -24.85 -9.78 -10.00
N ASP A 774 -24.93 -9.90 -8.67
CA ASP A 774 -26.15 -9.82 -7.86
C ASP A 774 -26.52 -8.38 -7.46
N GLN A 775 -25.74 -7.38 -7.90
CA GLN A 775 -25.87 -5.98 -7.52
C GLN A 775 -26.27 -5.09 -8.72
N PRO A 776 -26.74 -3.85 -8.49
CA PRO A 776 -26.88 -2.86 -9.56
C PRO A 776 -25.54 -2.62 -10.26
N LYS A 777 -25.54 -2.58 -11.59
CA LYS A 777 -24.31 -2.35 -12.36
C LYS A 777 -23.70 -0.98 -12.02
N PRO A 778 -22.36 -0.87 -11.91
CA PRO A 778 -21.70 0.41 -11.67
C PRO A 778 -21.99 1.46 -12.76
N PRO A 779 -21.96 2.76 -12.43
CA PRO A 779 -22.06 3.83 -13.42
C PRO A 779 -20.95 3.76 -14.48
N GLN A 780 -21.28 3.93 -15.76
CA GLN A 780 -20.32 3.83 -16.86
C GLN A 780 -19.20 4.88 -16.81
N GLN A 781 -19.44 6.00 -16.13
CA GLN A 781 -18.47 7.06 -15.86
C GLN A 781 -17.19 6.52 -15.19
N ARG A 782 -17.31 5.52 -14.31
CA ARG A 782 -16.18 4.90 -13.61
C ARG A 782 -15.15 4.28 -14.55
N LEU A 783 -15.56 3.85 -15.76
CA LEU A 783 -14.67 3.27 -16.78
C LEU A 783 -13.61 4.25 -17.33
N GLN A 784 -13.71 5.55 -17.01
CA GLN A 784 -12.75 6.59 -17.37
C GLN A 784 -12.22 7.34 -16.12
N GLY A 785 -12.49 6.82 -14.92
CA GLY A 785 -12.12 7.42 -13.64
C GLY A 785 -10.90 6.77 -12.98
N ARG A 786 -10.81 6.98 -11.65
CA ARG A 786 -9.76 6.41 -10.77
C ARG A 786 -9.60 4.90 -11.02
N ASN A 787 -8.35 4.46 -11.18
CA ASN A 787 -7.94 3.06 -11.36
C ASN A 787 -8.40 2.38 -12.66
N SER A 788 -8.87 3.11 -13.68
CA SER A 788 -9.31 2.53 -14.97
C SER A 788 -8.24 1.72 -15.73
N ASP A 789 -6.98 2.06 -15.50
CA ASP A 789 -5.75 1.48 -16.03
C ASP A 789 -5.11 0.42 -15.10
N TRP A 790 -5.52 0.38 -13.83
CA TRP A 790 -4.99 -0.54 -12.80
C TRP A 790 -5.71 -1.90 -12.74
N MET A 791 -6.31 -2.35 -13.86
CA MET A 791 -7.16 -3.56 -13.96
C MET A 791 -6.47 -4.90 -13.63
N HIS A 792 -5.16 -4.90 -13.39
CA HIS A 792 -4.36 -6.06 -12.95
C HIS A 792 -4.16 -6.10 -11.42
N LEU A 793 -4.51 -5.03 -10.70
CA LEU A 793 -4.29 -4.91 -9.25
C LEU A 793 -5.20 -5.89 -8.49
N PHE A 794 -4.56 -6.81 -7.75
CA PHE A 794 -5.21 -7.82 -6.91
C PHE A 794 -4.56 -7.81 -5.52
N ASN A 795 -5.14 -7.09 -4.58
CA ASN A 795 -4.71 -7.11 -3.18
C ASN A 795 -5.60 -8.11 -2.42
N ARG A 796 -5.03 -9.02 -1.63
CA ARG A 796 -5.76 -9.86 -0.64
C ARG A 796 -4.80 -10.37 0.45
N ASP A 797 -4.05 -9.44 1.04
CA ASP A 797 -2.94 -9.72 1.96
C ASP A 797 -3.08 -8.89 3.26
N ILE A 798 -2.26 -9.21 4.27
CA ILE A 798 -2.07 -8.34 5.44
C ILE A 798 -1.03 -7.27 5.10
N ILE A 799 -1.39 -6.01 5.26
CA ILE A 799 -0.55 -4.85 4.94
C ILE A 799 -0.37 -3.98 6.19
N SER A 800 0.81 -3.39 6.40
CA SER A 800 0.99 -2.34 7.41
C SER A 800 0.43 -1.02 6.87
N MET A 801 -0.62 -0.51 7.52
CA MET A 801 -1.42 0.59 7.01
C MET A 801 -1.44 1.76 8.00
N PRO A 802 -0.62 2.82 7.79
CA PRO A 802 -0.96 4.12 8.38
C PRO A 802 -2.35 4.56 7.87
N ASP A 803 -2.97 5.51 8.56
CA ASP A 803 -4.40 5.85 8.39
C ASP A 803 -4.83 6.30 6.98
N ASN A 804 -3.85 6.60 6.11
CA ASN A 804 -4.01 6.60 4.66
C ASN A 804 -2.80 5.90 4.01
N THR A 805 -3.03 5.13 2.93
CA THR A 805 -2.11 4.05 2.53
C THR A 805 -1.25 4.38 1.31
N ALA A 806 -0.21 5.20 1.48
CA ALA A 806 0.84 5.33 0.47
C ALA A 806 1.90 4.22 0.61
N SER A 807 2.41 3.72 -0.53
CA SER A 807 3.57 2.81 -0.55
C SER A 807 4.85 3.44 0.00
N TRP A 808 4.94 4.78 -0.01
CA TRP A 808 6.01 5.55 0.65
C TRP A 808 5.97 5.45 2.18
N ASP A 809 4.80 5.62 2.80
CA ASP A 809 4.67 5.55 4.26
C ASP A 809 4.91 4.13 4.78
N LEU A 810 4.47 3.13 4.00
CA LEU A 810 4.82 1.73 4.25
C LEU A 810 6.34 1.53 4.25
N ALA A 811 7.09 2.10 3.30
CA ALA A 811 8.55 1.98 3.28
C ALA A 811 9.20 2.59 4.54
N PHE A 812 8.66 3.69 5.07
CA PHE A 812 9.09 4.23 6.36
C PHE A 812 8.72 3.34 7.55
N HIS A 813 7.52 2.74 7.57
CA HIS A 813 7.12 1.76 8.59
C HIS A 813 8.09 0.56 8.64
N MET A 814 8.68 0.14 7.52
CA MET A 814 9.57 -1.02 7.48
C MET A 814 10.87 -0.83 8.27
N ILE A 815 11.30 0.40 8.53
CA ILE A 815 12.50 0.71 9.32
C ILE A 815 12.33 0.30 10.80
N PRO A 816 11.33 0.78 11.56
CA PRO A 816 11.06 0.28 12.92
C PRO A 816 10.55 -1.17 12.92
N PHE A 817 9.83 -1.63 11.89
CA PHE A 817 9.44 -3.04 11.79
C PHE A 817 10.63 -3.99 11.74
N ALA A 818 11.74 -3.62 11.08
CA ALA A 818 12.95 -4.43 11.04
C ALA A 818 13.61 -4.63 12.43
N LEU A 819 13.24 -3.85 13.44
CA LEU A 819 13.69 -4.03 14.84
C LEU A 819 12.94 -5.16 15.58
N VAL A 820 11.76 -5.58 15.09
CA VAL A 820 10.85 -6.48 15.81
C VAL A 820 10.29 -7.65 14.99
N ASP A 821 10.18 -7.52 13.66
CA ASP A 821 9.62 -8.53 12.74
C ASP A 821 10.27 -8.38 11.35
N ILE A 822 11.58 -8.63 11.26
CA ILE A 822 12.38 -8.43 10.03
C ILE A 822 11.88 -9.25 8.83
N ASP A 823 11.26 -10.41 9.05
CA ASP A 823 10.65 -11.20 7.97
C ASP A 823 9.41 -10.49 7.41
N PHE A 824 8.52 -9.99 8.28
CA PHE A 824 7.38 -9.17 7.84
C PHE A 824 7.85 -7.89 7.14
N ALA A 825 8.89 -7.22 7.67
CA ALA A 825 9.45 -6.02 7.05
C ALA A 825 9.89 -6.29 5.59
N LYS A 826 10.56 -7.42 5.36
CA LYS A 826 10.99 -7.86 4.03
C LYS A 826 9.80 -8.28 3.16
N ASP A 827 8.84 -9.03 3.69
CA ASP A 827 7.69 -9.52 2.92
C ASP A 827 6.79 -8.37 2.44
N GLN A 828 6.63 -7.32 3.23
CA GLN A 828 5.90 -6.10 2.84
C GLN A 828 6.61 -5.34 1.70
N LEU A 829 7.94 -5.13 1.78
CA LEU A 829 8.70 -4.52 0.67
C LEU A 829 8.61 -5.35 -0.62
N MET A 830 8.62 -6.68 -0.50
CA MET A 830 8.48 -7.57 -1.65
C MET A 830 7.05 -7.68 -2.19
N LEU A 831 6.02 -7.39 -1.39
CA LEU A 831 4.60 -7.49 -1.79
C LEU A 831 4.27 -6.53 -2.92
N PHE A 832 4.65 -5.26 -2.76
CA PHE A 832 4.36 -4.18 -3.71
C PHE A 832 5.14 -4.28 -5.03
N LEU A 833 6.12 -5.18 -5.12
CA LEU A 833 6.92 -5.46 -6.33
C LEU A 833 6.42 -6.68 -7.11
N ARG A 834 5.35 -7.36 -6.66
CA ARG A 834 4.75 -8.50 -7.35
C ARG A 834 3.96 -8.05 -8.58
N GLU A 835 3.87 -8.93 -9.57
CA GLU A 835 3.24 -8.69 -10.88
C GLU A 835 1.71 -8.47 -10.83
N TRP A 836 1.08 -8.64 -9.67
CA TRP A 836 -0.32 -8.34 -9.39
C TRP A 836 -0.52 -7.17 -8.39
N TYR A 837 0.57 -6.53 -7.96
CA TYR A 837 0.57 -5.26 -7.20
C TYR A 837 1.15 -4.10 -8.04
N MET A 838 2.26 -4.34 -8.73
CA MET A 838 2.99 -3.34 -9.52
C MET A 838 2.42 -3.21 -10.94
N HIS A 839 2.26 -1.98 -11.41
CA HIS A 839 1.80 -1.67 -12.76
C HIS A 839 2.82 -2.14 -13.83
N PRO A 840 2.39 -2.61 -15.03
CA PRO A 840 3.28 -3.13 -16.07
C PRO A 840 4.38 -2.18 -16.59
N ASN A 841 4.32 -0.88 -16.30
CA ASN A 841 5.38 0.10 -16.61
C ASN A 841 6.42 0.29 -15.48
N GLY A 842 6.22 -0.36 -14.32
CA GLY A 842 7.06 -0.23 -13.12
C GLY A 842 6.51 0.69 -12.03
N GLN A 843 5.35 1.33 -12.20
CA GLN A 843 4.73 2.11 -11.11
C GLN A 843 4.25 1.19 -9.98
N ILE A 844 4.69 1.50 -8.76
CA ILE A 844 4.15 0.94 -7.52
C ILE A 844 2.86 1.69 -7.17
N PRO A 845 1.82 1.05 -6.60
CA PRO A 845 0.61 1.72 -6.13
C PRO A 845 0.88 2.96 -5.26
N GLY A 846 0.50 4.13 -5.76
CA GLY A 846 0.13 5.29 -4.95
C GLY A 846 -1.37 5.25 -4.60
N MET A 847 -1.85 6.28 -3.90
CA MET A 847 -3.29 6.50 -3.67
C MET A 847 -3.98 7.17 -4.87
#